data_AF-D8RF85-F1
#
_entry.id   AF-D8RF85-F1
#
_cell.length_a   1.000
_cell.length_b   1.000
_cell.length_c   1.000
_cell.angle_alpha   90.00
_cell.angle_beta   90.00
_cell.angle_gamma   90.00
#
_symmetry.space_group_name_H-M   'P 1'
#
loop_
_entity.id
_entity.type
_entity.pdbx_description
1 polymer ?
#
loop_
_entity_poly.entity_id
_entity_poly.type
_entity_poly.pdbx_seq_one_letter_code
_entity_poly.pdbx_strand_id
1 'polypeptide(L)'
;MARSAAVVALFFLIALTAFPDQGPIRSKVHAEDTGVTEENASPPKIEEPIGGAIPDALSTDSQVVERESESVGQKTLRAHAQRFTFQAEVSRLMDIIVNSLYSNKDIFLRELISNASDALDKIRFLSLTDKSQLGEGDESKLEIRIKLDKEKKLLSIRDRGIGMTKDELIKNLGTIAKSGTSAFFEKMQSGGDLNLIGQFGVGFYSVYLVADYVEVISKNNEDKQYIWESTADGAFAVSEDEENEPLGRGTEIKLHLKDDAADYLEESKLKELVQKYSEFMNFPIYLWNSTEVEVEVPVDEETEETVEEEDDKPEDKPEESETEEETEKPKTKKVKEIKWDWELLNDVKAIWLRSPKDVTEDEYSKFYHSISKDYNPDKPMSWSHFSAEGDVEFKAVLFIPPKAPHDLYENYYNSKTSLKLYVRRVFVSDEFDELLPKYLSFLKGLVDSDTLPINVSREMLQQHSSLRTIKKKLVRKALDMIRSIVNADPDEANPDAKAEDAKAENAEDVKSDEKKEEKSDEKKEENKGKYVKFWNEFGKSIKLGIVEDATNRVRLAKLLRFYSSNSDDKLSSLEQYVSRMKPGQKDIYFITGQDREQLKKSPFLERLQKEGYEVIFFTDPVDEYLTQYLTEFDDKKLVNISKEGLKLGQKDKEKAKELKQSFKPLLAWWKDVLKPEGVDSVKISNRLADTPAVVVTSTYGWSANMERIMRAQTLTDNSRQNYMRGKRVLEINPRHPIIKELRGKVDEQPEDESTKATGKLIYKTALIDSGFLVDDSKEFASQIYSIIKSNLNISPDAQFDEEIETVIEDKESVEENEDAEPGSEGSEGSEPDSPFGEDGLPRGQSMGSTLRSENYEPDDEDEKDEL
;
A
#
# COMPACT_ATOMS: atom_id res chain seq x y z
N MET A 1 16.43 -39.76 -21.58
CA MET A 1 16.98 -38.78 -20.63
C MET A 1 17.93 -39.45 -19.66
N ALA A 2 19.15 -39.75 -20.11
CA ALA A 2 20.29 -40.20 -19.28
C ALA A 2 21.54 -40.13 -20.17
N ARG A 3 22.05 -38.91 -20.39
CA ARG A 3 23.32 -38.58 -21.07
C ARG A 3 23.47 -37.05 -21.10
N SER A 4 23.59 -36.41 -19.93
CA SER A 4 23.99 -35.00 -19.86
C SER A 4 24.52 -34.56 -18.48
N ALA A 5 25.09 -35.49 -17.69
CA ALA A 5 25.65 -35.19 -16.37
C ALA A 5 27.18 -35.39 -16.29
N ALA A 6 27.84 -35.81 -17.38
CA ALA A 6 29.27 -36.18 -17.38
C ALA A 6 30.21 -35.14 -18.02
N VAL A 7 29.70 -33.99 -18.48
CA VAL A 7 30.50 -33.00 -19.24
C VAL A 7 30.87 -31.75 -18.43
N VAL A 8 30.26 -31.53 -17.25
CA VAL A 8 30.56 -30.35 -16.42
C VAL A 8 31.66 -30.60 -15.38
N ALA A 9 31.95 -31.86 -15.03
CA ALA A 9 32.97 -32.21 -14.04
C ALA A 9 34.43 -32.23 -14.58
N LEU A 10 34.63 -32.12 -15.91
CA LEU A 10 35.97 -32.22 -16.53
C LEU A 10 36.63 -30.86 -16.82
N PHE A 11 35.91 -29.74 -16.66
CA PHE A 11 36.44 -28.40 -16.92
C PHE A 11 37.05 -27.70 -15.68
N PHE A 12 36.88 -28.26 -14.48
CA PHE A 12 37.42 -27.67 -13.24
C PHE A 12 38.75 -28.28 -12.76
N LEU A 13 39.30 -29.29 -13.46
CA LEU A 13 40.53 -29.98 -13.04
C LEU A 13 41.77 -29.69 -13.92
N ILE A 14 41.70 -28.76 -14.88
CA ILE A 14 42.80 -28.46 -15.83
C ILE A 14 43.11 -26.94 -15.86
N ALA A 15 43.12 -26.28 -14.70
CA ALA A 15 43.59 -24.90 -14.55
C ALA A 15 44.47 -24.69 -13.30
N LEU A 16 45.06 -25.77 -12.78
CA LEU A 16 46.03 -25.77 -11.68
C LEU A 16 47.16 -26.72 -12.05
N THR A 17 48.04 -26.30 -12.98
CA THR A 17 49.45 -26.72 -13.12
C THR A 17 49.98 -26.29 -14.50
N ALA A 18 50.63 -25.13 -14.59
CA ALA A 18 51.59 -24.83 -15.67
C ALA A 18 52.47 -23.60 -15.37
N PHE A 19 53.60 -23.85 -14.69
CA PHE A 19 54.94 -23.21 -14.86
C PHE A 19 55.18 -21.73 -14.41
N PRO A 20 56.46 -21.29 -14.21
CA PRO A 20 57.36 -21.71 -13.14
C PRO A 20 58.12 -20.54 -12.45
N ASP A 21 58.85 -20.93 -11.43
CA ASP A 21 59.80 -20.22 -10.56
C ASP A 21 60.95 -19.45 -11.28
N GLN A 22 61.14 -18.16 -10.96
CA GLN A 22 62.36 -17.37 -11.23
C GLN A 22 62.51 -16.24 -10.19
N GLY A 23 63.59 -16.28 -9.41
CA GLY A 23 63.98 -15.28 -8.40
C GLY A 23 64.50 -13.94 -8.96
N PRO A 24 64.96 -13.03 -8.08
CA PRO A 24 65.07 -11.61 -8.42
C PRO A 24 66.39 -11.27 -9.14
N ILE A 25 66.26 -10.66 -10.32
CA ILE A 25 67.38 -10.09 -11.08
C ILE A 25 67.71 -8.69 -10.53
N ARG A 26 68.94 -8.57 -10.04
CA ARG A 26 69.65 -7.31 -9.78
C ARG A 26 69.81 -6.50 -11.08
N SER A 27 69.54 -5.20 -11.02
CA SER A 27 70.21 -4.22 -11.90
C SER A 27 70.96 -3.21 -11.04
N LYS A 28 72.28 -3.15 -11.30
CA LYS A 28 73.21 -2.13 -10.82
C LYS A 28 72.96 -0.83 -11.59
N VAL A 29 72.94 0.29 -10.90
CA VAL A 29 73.38 1.58 -11.47
C VAL A 29 74.52 2.09 -10.58
N HIS A 30 75.57 2.55 -11.27
CA HIS A 30 76.86 2.96 -10.75
C HIS A 30 76.79 4.22 -9.88
N ALA A 31 77.67 4.26 -8.89
CA ALA A 31 78.03 5.43 -8.10
C ALA A 31 78.89 6.41 -8.90
N GLU A 32 78.67 7.70 -8.68
CA GLU A 32 79.71 8.73 -8.73
C GLU A 32 79.64 9.57 -7.44
N ASP A 33 80.82 9.94 -7.00
CA ASP A 33 81.23 10.51 -5.73
C ASP A 33 81.48 12.02 -5.90
N THR A 34 80.88 12.85 -5.05
CA THR A 34 81.45 14.16 -4.66
C THR A 34 80.92 14.50 -3.26
N GLY A 35 81.79 14.45 -2.25
CA GLY A 35 81.47 14.79 -0.87
C GLY A 35 81.37 16.29 -0.57
N VAL A 36 80.80 16.62 0.60
CA VAL A 36 81.24 17.64 1.58
C VAL A 36 80.54 17.33 2.91
N THR A 37 81.31 17.33 4.00
CA THR A 37 80.89 17.31 5.41
C THR A 37 80.67 18.72 5.95
N GLU A 38 79.61 18.98 6.72
CA GLU A 38 79.48 19.96 7.84
C GLU A 38 78.06 19.86 8.43
N GLU A 39 77.88 19.29 9.62
CA GLU A 39 77.75 19.92 10.95
C GLU A 39 76.39 20.59 11.29
N ASN A 40 75.79 20.05 12.36
CA ASN A 40 74.98 20.71 13.42
C ASN A 40 73.63 21.39 13.09
N ALA A 41 72.53 20.73 13.47
CA ALA A 41 71.42 21.37 14.19
C ALA A 41 70.55 20.33 14.92
N SER A 42 70.49 20.40 16.25
CA SER A 42 69.55 19.63 17.08
C SER A 42 68.10 20.13 16.88
N PRO A 43 67.07 19.26 16.93
CA PRO A 43 65.67 19.71 16.99
C PRO A 43 65.34 20.32 18.37
N PRO A 44 64.35 21.22 18.45
CA PRO A 44 64.05 21.97 19.67
C PRO A 44 63.44 21.08 20.76
N LYS A 45 63.75 21.44 22.02
CA LYS A 45 63.11 20.87 23.21
C LYS A 45 61.62 21.19 23.22
N ILE A 46 60.81 20.18 23.50
CA ILE A 46 59.38 20.26 23.76
C ILE A 46 59.20 20.92 25.14
N GLU A 47 58.44 22.01 25.20
CA GLU A 47 57.94 22.60 26.45
C GLU A 47 56.93 21.64 27.08
N GLU A 48 57.10 21.37 28.39
CA GLU A 48 56.12 20.63 29.19
C GLU A 48 54.82 21.44 29.31
N PRO A 49 53.63 20.84 29.10
CA PRO A 49 52.39 21.48 29.49
C PRO A 49 52.24 21.39 31.01
N ILE A 50 52.17 22.56 31.63
CA ILE A 50 51.78 22.79 33.02
C ILE A 50 50.28 22.50 33.15
N GLY A 51 49.89 21.75 34.18
CA GLY A 51 48.54 21.77 34.75
C GLY A 51 47.70 20.53 34.43
N GLY A 52 47.27 19.85 35.49
CA GLY A 52 46.69 18.51 35.45
C GLY A 52 45.39 18.40 34.64
N ALA A 53 45.38 17.47 33.70
CA ALA A 53 44.19 16.94 33.05
C ALA A 53 44.31 15.41 33.01
N ILE A 54 43.18 14.76 33.22
CA ILE A 54 43.01 13.31 33.42
C ILE A 54 43.58 12.53 32.20
N PRO A 55 44.53 11.58 32.37
CA PRO A 55 45.22 10.96 31.23
C PRO A 55 44.39 9.97 30.40
N ASP A 56 43.22 9.54 30.86
CA ASP A 56 42.56 8.33 30.36
C ASP A 56 41.25 8.55 29.57
N ALA A 57 40.87 9.79 29.25
CA ALA A 57 39.66 10.06 28.46
C ALA A 57 39.80 9.75 26.96
N LEU A 58 41.01 9.39 26.49
CA LEU A 58 41.35 9.22 25.07
C LEU A 58 41.63 7.77 24.65
N SER A 59 41.43 6.78 25.51
CA SER A 59 41.84 5.39 25.20
C SER A 59 40.67 4.54 24.71
N THR A 60 40.87 3.87 23.57
CA THR A 60 40.09 2.67 23.21
C THR A 60 40.24 1.62 24.32
N ASP A 61 39.18 0.87 24.61
CA ASP A 61 39.15 -0.09 25.73
C ASP A 61 40.44 -0.93 25.76
N SER A 62 41.24 -0.76 26.82
CA SER A 62 42.59 -1.33 26.89
C SER A 62 42.59 -2.85 26.74
N GLN A 63 41.47 -3.50 27.08
CA GLN A 63 41.28 -4.95 26.92
C GLN A 63 41.05 -5.37 25.47
N VAL A 64 40.41 -4.51 24.66
CA VAL A 64 40.24 -4.73 23.22
C VAL A 64 41.57 -4.55 22.51
N VAL A 65 42.33 -3.51 22.90
CA VAL A 65 43.68 -3.25 22.40
C VAL A 65 44.59 -4.45 22.68
N GLU A 66 44.53 -5.03 23.88
CA GLU A 66 45.26 -6.25 24.23
C GLU A 66 44.83 -7.46 23.38
N ARG A 67 43.52 -7.76 23.28
CA ARG A 67 43.01 -8.87 22.44
C ARG A 67 43.38 -8.74 20.96
N GLU A 68 43.24 -7.56 20.38
CA GLU A 68 43.58 -7.34 18.97
C GLU A 68 45.09 -7.43 18.74
N SER A 69 45.89 -6.98 19.72
CA SER A 69 47.36 -7.12 19.68
C SER A 69 47.84 -8.57 19.72
N GLU A 70 47.08 -9.46 20.36
CA GLU A 70 47.31 -10.91 20.36
C GLU A 70 46.92 -11.55 19.01
N SER A 71 45.84 -11.09 18.38
CA SER A 71 45.39 -11.60 17.06
C SER A 71 46.37 -11.29 15.92
N VAL A 72 47.01 -10.12 15.96
CA VAL A 72 48.07 -9.72 15.02
C VAL A 72 49.33 -10.57 15.26
N GLY A 73 49.51 -11.11 16.47
CA GLY A 73 50.60 -12.01 16.85
C GLY A 73 50.59 -13.36 16.13
N GLN A 74 49.47 -13.80 15.53
CA GLN A 74 49.39 -15.04 14.75
C GLN A 74 49.96 -14.91 13.32
N LYS A 75 50.12 -13.69 12.79
CA LYS A 75 50.83 -13.45 11.53
C LYS A 75 52.23 -12.95 11.84
N THR A 76 53.25 -13.55 11.24
CA THR A 76 54.65 -13.15 11.42
C THR A 76 54.82 -11.72 10.90
N LEU A 77 54.81 -10.74 11.81
CA LEU A 77 55.13 -9.36 11.50
C LEU A 77 56.57 -9.29 10.97
N ARG A 78 56.83 -8.37 10.02
CA ARG A 78 58.18 -8.17 9.49
C ARG A 78 59.13 -7.78 10.64
N ALA A 79 60.40 -8.21 10.56
CA ALA A 79 61.38 -8.16 11.65
C ALA A 79 61.69 -6.77 12.27
N HIS A 80 61.13 -5.69 11.73
CA HIS A 80 61.28 -4.32 12.23
C HIS A 80 59.95 -3.53 12.25
N ALA A 81 58.81 -4.23 12.24
CA ALA A 81 57.52 -3.57 12.31
C ALA A 81 57.33 -2.95 13.71
N GLN A 82 57.07 -1.64 13.74
CA GLN A 82 56.63 -0.93 14.94
C GLN A 82 55.11 -0.99 15.03
N ARG A 83 54.58 -1.27 16.22
CA ARG A 83 53.15 -1.34 16.49
C ARG A 83 52.68 0.03 16.99
N PHE A 84 51.58 0.50 16.43
CA PHE A 84 50.85 1.68 16.88
C PHE A 84 49.40 1.27 17.10
N THR A 85 48.74 1.90 18.07
CA THR A 85 47.30 1.75 18.28
C THR A 85 46.55 2.76 17.44
N PHE A 86 45.33 2.43 17.01
CA PHE A 86 44.46 3.41 16.39
C PHE A 86 44.13 4.53 17.39
N GLN A 87 44.24 5.76 16.93
CA GLN A 87 43.91 6.97 17.68
C GLN A 87 42.66 7.59 17.07
N ALA A 88 41.82 8.20 17.91
CA ALA A 88 40.62 8.88 17.47
C ALA A 88 40.46 10.23 18.18
N GLU A 89 40.12 11.26 17.41
CA GLU A 89 39.87 12.60 17.93
C GLU A 89 38.40 12.70 18.39
N VAL A 90 38.19 12.68 19.71
CA VAL A 90 36.85 12.58 20.34
C VAL A 90 35.93 13.73 19.92
N SER A 91 36.45 14.96 19.87
CA SER A 91 35.68 16.14 19.46
C SER A 91 35.12 16.01 18.04
N ARG A 92 35.92 15.52 17.09
CA ARG A 92 35.45 15.27 15.72
C ARG A 92 34.51 14.08 15.62
N LEU A 93 34.72 13.03 16.42
CA LEU A 93 33.79 11.89 16.44
C LEU A 93 32.43 12.30 16.98
N MET A 94 32.38 13.11 18.05
CA MET A 94 31.13 13.67 18.56
C MET A 94 30.44 14.53 17.51
N ASP A 95 31.18 15.40 16.81
CA ASP A 95 30.63 16.21 15.72
C ASP A 95 30.01 15.35 14.59
N ILE A 96 30.67 14.25 14.20
CA ILE A 96 30.13 13.31 13.21
C ILE A 96 28.86 12.60 13.72
N ILE A 97 28.85 12.15 14.97
CA ILE A 97 27.69 11.47 15.57
C ILE A 97 26.48 12.41 15.64
N VAL A 98 26.70 13.67 16.03
CA VAL A 98 25.62 14.65 16.17
C VAL A 98 25.18 15.19 14.81
N ASN A 99 26.10 15.59 13.94
CA ASN A 99 25.75 16.34 12.72
C ASN A 99 25.63 15.49 11.45
N SER A 100 26.14 14.25 11.43
CA SER A 100 26.21 13.45 10.19
C SER A 100 25.60 12.05 10.27
N LEU A 101 25.39 11.50 11.48
CA LEU A 101 24.93 10.12 11.63
C LEU A 101 23.41 9.96 11.51
N TYR A 102 22.65 10.96 11.97
CA TYR A 102 21.19 10.94 11.99
C TYR A 102 20.65 11.97 11.00
N SER A 103 19.62 11.58 10.24
CA SER A 103 18.95 12.47 9.30
C SER A 103 17.82 13.26 9.96
N ASN A 104 17.19 12.68 10.98
CA ASN A 104 16.06 13.24 11.70
C ASN A 104 16.42 13.49 13.17
N LYS A 105 16.15 14.70 13.68
CA LYS A 105 16.36 15.06 15.08
C LYS A 105 15.44 14.27 16.03
N ASP A 106 14.23 13.92 15.58
CA ASP A 106 13.18 13.22 16.36
C ASP A 106 13.64 11.89 16.99
N ILE A 107 14.73 11.30 16.48
CA ILE A 107 15.22 9.99 16.93
C ILE A 107 15.77 10.03 18.36
N PHE A 108 16.13 11.20 18.90
CA PHE A 108 16.73 11.30 20.23
C PHE A 108 15.82 10.64 21.28
N LEU A 109 14.50 10.88 21.19
CA LEU A 109 13.53 10.33 22.12
C LEU A 109 13.39 8.81 21.96
N ARG A 110 13.47 8.30 20.72
CA ARG A 110 13.52 6.85 20.44
C ARG A 110 14.72 6.20 21.11
N GLU A 111 15.91 6.78 20.97
CA GLU A 111 17.13 6.23 21.58
C GLU A 111 17.07 6.26 23.12
N LEU A 112 16.57 7.36 23.70
CA LEU A 112 16.41 7.47 25.16
C LEU A 112 15.41 6.45 25.73
N ILE A 113 14.23 6.32 25.11
CA ILE A 113 13.23 5.33 25.55
C ILE A 113 13.75 3.90 25.37
N SER A 114 14.50 3.63 24.29
CA SER A 114 15.14 2.33 24.07
C SER A 114 16.16 2.00 25.17
N ASN A 115 17.00 2.97 25.55
CA ASN A 115 17.97 2.82 26.63
C ASN A 115 17.30 2.61 28.00
N ALA A 116 16.24 3.37 28.28
CA ALA A 116 15.42 3.22 29.48
C ALA A 116 14.77 1.83 29.56
N SER A 117 14.24 1.33 28.45
CA SER A 117 13.69 -0.03 28.37
C SER A 117 14.75 -1.10 28.60
N ASP A 118 15.94 -0.97 28.02
CA ASP A 118 17.06 -1.89 28.29
C ASP A 118 17.43 -1.89 29.78
N ALA A 119 17.44 -0.72 30.44
CA ALA A 119 17.69 -0.61 31.87
C ALA A 119 16.60 -1.28 32.73
N LEU A 120 15.34 -1.16 32.32
CA LEU A 120 14.20 -1.82 32.95
C LEU A 120 14.23 -3.34 32.77
N ASP A 121 14.59 -3.84 31.59
CA ASP A 121 14.73 -5.29 31.36
C ASP A 121 15.91 -5.89 32.13
N LYS A 122 17.03 -5.16 32.28
CA LYS A 122 18.16 -5.59 33.12
C LYS A 122 17.73 -5.81 34.57
N ILE A 123 17.05 -4.82 35.19
CA ILE A 123 16.59 -4.97 36.57
C ILE A 123 15.48 -6.02 36.70
N ARG A 124 14.57 -6.11 35.72
CA ARG A 124 13.54 -7.15 35.67
C ARG A 124 14.18 -8.53 35.66
N PHE A 125 15.24 -8.72 34.88
CA PHE A 125 15.96 -9.98 34.81
C PHE A 125 16.65 -10.32 36.13
N LEU A 126 17.40 -9.37 36.70
CA LEU A 126 18.05 -9.57 38.01
C LEU A 126 17.03 -9.89 39.11
N SER A 127 15.82 -9.34 39.03
CA SER A 127 14.76 -9.61 39.99
C SER A 127 14.15 -11.01 39.89
N LEU A 128 14.35 -11.72 38.77
CA LEU A 128 14.01 -13.15 38.66
C LEU A 128 14.88 -14.00 39.57
N THR A 129 16.14 -13.60 39.76
CA THR A 129 17.09 -14.28 40.66
C THR A 129 17.05 -13.74 42.09
N ASP A 130 16.83 -12.43 42.26
CA ASP A 130 16.81 -11.76 43.55
C ASP A 130 15.73 -10.66 43.59
N LYS A 131 14.57 -10.99 44.18
CA LYS A 131 13.43 -10.06 44.27
C LYS A 131 13.73 -8.80 45.07
N SER A 132 14.74 -8.80 45.95
CA SER A 132 15.08 -7.62 46.76
C SER A 132 15.60 -6.45 45.92
N GLN A 133 16.09 -6.72 44.70
CA GLN A 133 16.58 -5.71 43.77
C GLN A 133 15.53 -4.68 43.34
N LEU A 134 14.24 -5.04 43.37
CA LEU A 134 13.15 -4.13 42.98
C LEU A 134 12.73 -3.16 44.08
N GLY A 135 13.12 -3.37 45.33
CA GLY A 135 12.59 -2.60 46.46
C GLY A 135 11.10 -2.88 46.72
N GLU A 136 10.47 -2.06 47.55
CA GLU A 136 9.06 -2.18 47.95
C GLU A 136 8.25 -0.95 47.53
N GLY A 137 6.92 -1.07 47.50
CA GLY A 137 6.01 0.04 47.20
C GLY A 137 6.23 0.62 45.80
N ASP A 138 6.34 1.95 45.69
CA ASP A 138 6.49 2.65 44.42
C ASP A 138 7.83 2.36 43.71
N GLU A 139 8.88 1.96 44.42
CA GLU A 139 10.19 1.65 43.83
C GLU A 139 10.18 0.33 43.02
N SER A 140 9.20 -0.54 43.29
CA SER A 140 9.02 -1.80 42.56
C SER A 140 8.43 -1.64 41.15
N LYS A 141 7.90 -0.45 40.83
CA LYS A 141 7.29 -0.16 39.53
C LYS A 141 8.36 -0.06 38.43
N LEU A 142 8.07 -0.67 37.29
CA LEU A 142 8.89 -0.61 36.08
C LEU A 142 8.18 0.23 35.03
N GLU A 143 8.61 1.49 34.88
CA GLU A 143 7.96 2.48 34.04
C GLU A 143 8.96 3.55 33.57
N ILE A 144 8.58 4.27 32.52
CA ILE A 144 9.29 5.42 31.96
C ILE A 144 8.37 6.63 32.08
N ARG A 145 8.91 7.77 32.54
CA ARG A 145 8.16 9.00 32.77
C ARG A 145 8.83 10.15 32.03
N ILE A 146 8.05 10.90 31.26
CA ILE A 146 8.49 12.05 30.48
C ILE A 146 7.83 13.30 31.06
N LYS A 147 8.62 14.30 31.41
CA LYS A 147 8.14 15.56 31.98
C LYS A 147 8.78 16.74 31.28
N LEU A 148 7.96 17.73 30.93
CA LEU A 148 8.40 18.99 30.35
C LEU A 148 8.31 20.12 31.37
N ASP A 149 9.25 21.06 31.31
CA ASP A 149 9.24 22.34 32.00
C ASP A 149 9.49 23.42 30.95
N LYS A 150 8.40 24.05 30.48
CA LYS A 150 8.46 25.06 29.41
C LYS A 150 9.23 26.31 29.84
N GLU A 151 9.16 26.69 31.13
CA GLU A 151 9.82 27.89 31.65
C GLU A 151 11.34 27.73 31.64
N LYS A 152 11.82 26.54 31.98
CA LYS A 152 13.26 26.21 32.01
C LYS A 152 13.80 25.65 30.69
N LYS A 153 12.95 25.48 29.67
CA LYS A 153 13.28 24.76 28.42
C LYS A 153 13.89 23.37 28.68
N LEU A 154 13.33 22.68 29.67
CA LEU A 154 13.87 21.42 30.18
C LEU A 154 12.95 20.26 29.83
N LEU A 155 13.51 19.22 29.22
CA LEU A 155 12.84 17.95 29.01
C LEU A 155 13.51 16.87 29.88
N SER A 156 12.76 16.29 30.81
CA SER A 156 13.22 15.21 31.69
C SER A 156 12.62 13.86 31.27
N ILE A 157 13.48 12.85 31.18
CA ILE A 157 13.11 11.45 30.95
C ILE A 157 13.64 10.65 32.14
N ARG A 158 12.73 10.06 32.92
CA ARG A 158 13.07 9.24 34.09
C ARG A 158 12.66 7.80 33.87
N ASP A 159 13.59 6.88 34.09
CA ASP A 159 13.34 5.44 34.12
C ASP A 159 13.56 4.87 35.52
N ARG A 160 12.83 3.81 35.85
CA ARG A 160 12.99 3.03 37.10
C ARG A 160 13.79 1.74 36.91
N GLY A 161 14.75 1.77 35.97
CA GLY A 161 15.62 0.67 35.61
C GLY A 161 16.70 0.38 36.64
N ILE A 162 17.79 -0.26 36.22
CA ILE A 162 18.90 -0.66 37.10
C ILE A 162 19.75 0.52 37.62
N GLY A 163 19.83 1.61 36.86
CA GLY A 163 20.75 2.73 37.13
C GLY A 163 22.22 2.38 36.89
N MET A 164 23.10 3.36 36.99
CA MET A 164 24.55 3.26 36.78
C MET A 164 25.32 3.67 38.04
N THR A 165 26.37 2.91 38.35
CA THR A 165 27.39 3.29 39.35
C THR A 165 28.27 4.43 38.82
N LYS A 166 29.06 5.08 39.69
CA LYS A 166 30.02 6.12 39.27
C LYS A 166 30.97 5.63 38.17
N ASP A 167 31.47 4.41 38.33
CA ASP A 167 32.37 3.75 37.39
C ASP A 167 31.69 3.49 36.03
N GLU A 168 30.42 3.10 36.05
CA GLU A 168 29.64 2.88 34.83
C GLU A 168 29.28 4.18 34.12
N LEU A 169 29.00 5.27 34.84
CA LEU A 169 28.83 6.59 34.22
C LEU A 169 30.09 7.00 33.43
N ILE A 170 31.27 6.85 34.05
CA ILE A 170 32.55 7.17 33.40
C ILE A 170 32.83 6.24 32.22
N LYS A 171 32.68 4.92 32.40
CA LYS A 171 33.08 3.93 31.39
C LYS A 171 32.07 3.73 30.27
N ASN A 172 30.77 3.87 30.54
CA ASN A 172 29.73 3.59 29.54
C ASN A 172 29.26 4.87 28.83
N LEU A 173 29.06 5.98 29.53
CA LEU A 173 28.66 7.26 28.90
C LEU A 173 29.87 8.09 28.46
N GLY A 174 31.01 7.94 29.13
CA GLY A 174 32.24 8.65 28.78
C GLY A 174 33.06 8.03 27.65
N THR A 175 32.69 6.85 27.14
CA THR A 175 33.41 6.15 26.07
C THR A 175 32.51 5.92 24.85
N ILE A 176 32.86 6.54 23.73
CA ILE A 176 32.14 6.36 22.47
C ILE A 176 32.26 4.90 22.00
N ALA A 177 31.17 4.35 21.48
CA ALA A 177 31.07 2.98 20.98
C ALA A 177 31.21 1.88 22.06
N LYS A 178 30.96 2.23 23.32
CA LYS A 178 30.87 1.27 24.43
C LYS A 178 29.42 1.10 24.88
N SER A 179 28.93 -0.15 24.84
CA SER A 179 27.56 -0.48 25.26
C SER A 179 27.56 -1.35 26.51
N GLY A 180 27.10 -0.80 27.63
CA GLY A 180 26.87 -1.56 28.86
C GLY A 180 25.80 -2.65 28.69
N THR A 181 24.90 -2.49 27.71
CA THR A 181 23.90 -3.50 27.34
C THR A 181 24.53 -4.71 26.68
N SER A 182 25.51 -4.52 25.79
CA SER A 182 26.24 -5.64 25.16
C SER A 182 27.07 -6.40 26.18
N ALA A 183 27.74 -5.69 27.10
CA ALA A 183 28.52 -6.32 28.18
C ALA A 183 27.63 -7.14 29.13
N PHE A 184 26.40 -6.67 29.42
CA PHE A 184 25.43 -7.43 30.20
C PHE A 184 24.98 -8.70 29.46
N PHE A 185 24.71 -8.60 28.15
CA PHE A 185 24.33 -9.75 27.33
C PHE A 185 25.41 -10.84 27.30
N GLU A 186 26.68 -10.47 27.13
CA GLU A 186 27.80 -11.43 27.16
C GLU A 186 27.91 -12.17 28.50
N LYS A 187 27.71 -11.46 29.62
CA LYS A 187 27.76 -12.05 30.96
C LYS A 187 26.59 -13.01 31.25
N MET A 188 25.48 -12.86 30.54
CA MET A 188 24.21 -13.56 30.83
C MET A 188 23.84 -14.64 29.81
N GLN A 189 24.77 -15.07 28.95
CA GLN A 189 24.58 -16.10 27.90
C GLN A 189 23.95 -17.44 28.36
N SER A 190 23.85 -17.70 29.66
CA SER A 190 23.32 -18.95 30.22
C SER A 190 21.89 -18.89 30.79
N GLY A 191 21.14 -17.79 30.64
CA GLY A 191 19.77 -17.75 31.17
C GLY A 191 18.85 -16.71 30.53
N GLY A 192 17.83 -17.18 29.79
CA GLY A 192 16.62 -16.42 29.44
C GLY A 192 16.64 -15.65 28.11
N ASP A 193 15.44 -15.47 27.53
CA ASP A 193 15.17 -14.62 26.36
C ASP A 193 15.32 -13.13 26.73
N LEU A 194 16.55 -12.62 26.71
CA LEU A 194 16.85 -11.19 26.87
C LEU A 194 16.88 -10.50 25.50
N ASN A 195 15.79 -9.82 25.14
CA ASN A 195 15.68 -9.05 23.90
C ASN A 195 16.17 -7.61 24.08
N LEU A 196 17.47 -7.44 24.34
CA LEU A 196 18.09 -6.12 24.51
C LEU A 196 18.34 -5.42 23.16
N ILE A 197 18.13 -4.10 23.13
CA ILE A 197 18.11 -3.27 21.92
C ILE A 197 19.48 -2.62 21.65
N GLY A 198 20.16 -2.13 22.69
CA GLY A 198 21.39 -1.36 22.60
C GLY A 198 22.63 -2.18 22.25
N GLN A 199 23.18 -1.99 21.04
CA GLN A 199 24.40 -2.70 20.59
C GLN A 199 25.59 -1.75 20.30
N PHE A 200 25.34 -0.56 19.76
CA PHE A 200 26.41 0.28 19.19
C PHE A 200 27.13 1.18 20.19
N GLY A 201 26.49 1.58 21.30
CA GLY A 201 27.10 2.51 22.26
C GLY A 201 27.26 3.94 21.75
N VAL A 202 26.39 4.39 20.83
CA VAL A 202 26.38 5.77 20.30
C VAL A 202 25.01 6.46 20.40
N GLY A 203 23.94 5.71 20.70
CA GLY A 203 22.56 6.22 20.69
C GLY A 203 22.32 7.32 21.72
N PHE A 204 22.97 7.26 22.89
CA PHE A 204 22.86 8.29 23.92
C PHE A 204 23.23 9.67 23.40
N TYR A 205 24.30 9.81 22.61
CA TYR A 205 24.78 11.11 22.12
C TYR A 205 23.84 11.79 21.12
N SER A 206 22.79 11.11 20.66
CA SER A 206 21.73 11.74 19.85
C SER A 206 20.98 12.85 20.60
N VAL A 207 21.05 12.90 21.94
CA VAL A 207 20.50 13.99 22.74
C VAL A 207 21.04 15.38 22.35
N TYR A 208 22.28 15.44 21.87
CA TYR A 208 22.92 16.69 21.46
C TYR A 208 22.41 17.20 20.10
N LEU A 209 21.54 16.45 19.41
CA LEU A 209 20.76 16.96 18.28
C LEU A 209 19.80 18.08 18.72
N VAL A 210 19.30 18.00 19.97
CA VAL A 210 18.22 18.86 20.49
C VAL A 210 18.58 19.61 21.76
N ALA A 211 19.67 19.26 22.45
CA ALA A 211 20.12 19.88 23.69
C ALA A 211 21.55 20.45 23.59
N ASP A 212 21.79 21.58 24.25
CA ASP A 212 23.15 22.16 24.40
C ASP A 212 23.88 21.63 25.62
N TYR A 213 23.12 21.25 26.66
CA TYR A 213 23.64 20.75 27.92
C TYR A 213 22.75 19.60 28.41
N VAL A 214 23.40 18.55 28.91
CA VAL A 214 22.74 17.31 29.33
C VAL A 214 23.23 16.92 30.71
N GLU A 215 22.28 16.62 31.59
CA GLU A 215 22.53 16.06 32.91
C GLU A 215 21.96 14.64 32.97
N VAL A 216 22.73 13.71 33.52
CA VAL A 216 22.31 12.33 33.75
C VAL A 216 22.48 12.04 35.22
N ILE A 217 21.37 11.96 35.94
CA ILE A 217 21.32 11.64 37.35
C ILE A 217 21.02 10.16 37.46
N SER A 218 21.89 9.37 38.07
CA SER A 218 21.70 7.92 38.14
C SER A 218 21.93 7.38 39.55
N LYS A 219 21.09 6.42 39.94
CA LYS A 219 21.17 5.70 41.21
C LYS A 219 21.09 4.20 40.96
N ASN A 220 22.21 3.51 41.12
CA ASN A 220 22.29 2.05 41.18
C ASN A 220 22.17 1.57 42.63
N ASN A 221 21.59 0.39 42.87
CA ASN A 221 21.45 -0.19 44.22
C ASN A 221 22.79 -0.35 44.96
N GLU A 222 23.89 -0.59 44.22
CA GLU A 222 25.22 -0.87 44.76
C GLU A 222 26.04 0.39 45.07
N ASP A 223 25.53 1.58 44.71
CA ASP A 223 26.29 2.83 44.80
C ASP A 223 25.41 4.02 45.22
N LYS A 224 26.02 5.18 45.45
CA LYS A 224 25.32 6.45 45.72
C LYS A 224 24.67 7.02 44.46
N GLN A 225 23.90 8.11 44.63
CA GLN A 225 23.37 8.89 43.51
C GLN A 225 24.46 9.82 42.99
N TYR A 226 24.65 9.83 41.67
CA TYR A 226 25.64 10.67 40.99
C TYR A 226 25.00 11.46 39.86
N ILE A 227 25.57 12.63 39.59
CA ILE A 227 25.25 13.48 38.46
C ILE A 227 26.41 13.39 37.47
N TRP A 228 26.09 13.10 36.21
CA TRP A 228 27.00 13.25 35.07
C TRP A 228 26.52 14.43 34.23
N GLU A 229 27.43 15.30 33.81
CA GLU A 229 27.10 16.52 33.07
C GLU A 229 28.07 16.77 31.91
N SER A 230 27.55 17.21 30.76
CA SER A 230 28.38 17.53 29.57
C SER A 230 27.65 18.37 28.52
N THR A 231 28.42 19.19 27.81
CA THR A 231 28.05 20.00 26.64
C THR A 231 28.50 19.40 25.29
N ALA A 232 28.99 18.15 25.29
CA ALA A 232 29.58 17.48 24.12
C ALA A 232 30.84 18.15 23.51
N ASP A 233 31.54 18.99 24.27
CA ASP A 233 32.80 19.65 23.86
C ASP A 233 34.05 18.75 23.99
N GLY A 234 33.85 17.46 24.29
CA GLY A 234 34.91 16.48 24.51
C GLY A 234 35.24 16.23 25.98
N ALA A 235 34.55 16.91 26.92
CA ALA A 235 34.68 16.67 28.36
C ALA A 235 33.32 16.40 29.03
N PHE A 236 33.37 15.79 30.21
CA PHE A 236 32.22 15.61 31.10
C PHE A 236 32.69 15.64 32.56
N ALA A 237 31.79 15.99 33.48
CA ALA A 237 32.03 15.95 34.92
C ALA A 237 31.12 14.93 35.60
N VAL A 238 31.58 14.39 36.75
CA VAL A 238 30.79 13.47 37.58
C VAL A 238 30.92 13.89 39.04
N SER A 239 29.79 14.16 39.69
CA SER A 239 29.68 14.59 41.09
C SER A 239 28.68 13.73 41.87
N GLU A 240 28.82 13.67 43.19
CA GLU A 240 27.79 13.06 44.06
C GLU A 240 26.59 14.01 44.12
N ASP A 241 25.37 13.47 44.06
CA ASP A 241 24.15 14.27 44.05
C ASP A 241 23.71 14.62 45.48
N GLU A 242 23.77 15.91 45.82
CA GLU A 242 23.32 16.45 47.10
C GLU A 242 22.09 17.37 46.95
N GLU A 243 21.68 17.67 45.72
CA GLU A 243 20.72 18.75 45.43
C GLU A 243 19.37 18.26 44.91
N ASN A 244 19.34 17.12 44.21
CA ASN A 244 18.09 16.58 43.67
C ASN A 244 17.41 15.59 44.62
N GLU A 245 16.12 15.34 44.37
CA GLU A 245 15.39 14.33 45.11
C GLU A 245 16.00 12.92 44.89
N PRO A 246 16.06 12.07 45.94
CA PRO A 246 16.53 10.70 45.78
C PRO A 246 15.68 9.94 44.76
N LEU A 247 16.34 9.35 43.76
CA LEU A 247 15.66 8.60 42.71
C LEU A 247 15.12 7.25 43.18
N GLY A 248 15.66 6.72 44.29
CA GLY A 248 15.48 5.34 44.76
C GLY A 248 16.32 4.37 43.92
N ARG A 249 15.98 4.26 42.63
CA ARG A 249 16.68 3.46 41.61
C ARG A 249 16.40 3.97 40.20
N GLY A 250 17.36 3.83 39.30
CA GLY A 250 17.21 4.13 37.87
C GLY A 250 17.98 5.37 37.46
N THR A 251 17.52 6.04 36.42
CA THR A 251 18.18 7.23 35.85
C THR A 251 17.15 8.30 35.49
N GLU A 252 17.51 9.57 35.69
CA GLU A 252 16.82 10.73 35.16
C GLU A 252 17.76 11.51 34.24
N ILE A 253 17.35 11.69 32.98
CA ILE A 253 18.09 12.45 31.98
C ILE A 253 17.38 13.78 31.78
N LYS A 254 18.08 14.87 32.03
CA LYS A 254 17.58 16.24 31.84
C LYS A 254 18.26 16.85 30.62
N LEU A 255 17.45 17.26 29.66
CA LEU A 255 17.86 17.87 28.40
C LEU A 255 17.55 19.36 28.45
N HIS A 256 18.60 20.19 28.41
CA HIS A 256 18.45 21.64 28.27
C HIS A 256 18.37 21.95 26.79
N LEU A 257 17.14 22.15 26.31
CA LEU A 257 16.83 22.19 24.89
C LEU A 257 17.38 23.47 24.24
N LYS A 258 17.83 23.30 23.00
CA LYS A 258 18.25 24.39 22.12
C LYS A 258 17.06 25.27 21.76
N ASP A 259 17.35 26.52 21.37
CA ASP A 259 16.33 27.44 20.87
C ASP A 259 15.63 26.93 19.61
N ASP A 260 16.34 26.19 18.75
CA ASP A 260 15.80 25.58 17.52
C ASP A 260 15.11 24.23 17.76
N ALA A 261 14.99 23.80 19.01
CA ALA A 261 14.36 22.56 19.45
C ALA A 261 13.09 22.80 20.30
N ALA A 262 12.53 24.01 20.23
CA ALA A 262 11.37 24.42 21.02
C ALA A 262 10.10 23.57 20.75
N ASP A 263 9.97 22.96 19.57
CA ASP A 263 8.85 22.08 19.22
C ASP A 263 8.72 20.87 20.17
N TYR A 264 9.83 20.43 20.79
CA TYR A 264 9.82 19.33 21.76
C TYR A 264 9.35 19.75 23.16
N LEU A 265 9.06 21.03 23.38
CA LEU A 265 8.37 21.53 24.57
C LEU A 265 6.84 21.43 24.43
N GLU A 266 6.33 20.98 23.28
CA GLU A 266 4.90 20.75 23.08
C GLU A 266 4.49 19.31 23.38
N GLU A 267 3.45 19.16 24.20
CA GLU A 267 2.91 17.85 24.60
C GLU A 267 2.48 17.02 23.37
N SER A 268 1.86 17.65 22.39
CA SER A 268 1.39 16.99 21.16
C SER A 268 2.54 16.38 20.36
N LYS A 269 3.68 17.07 20.25
CA LYS A 269 4.88 16.56 19.57
C LYS A 269 5.43 15.34 20.29
N LEU A 270 5.58 15.39 21.62
CA LEU A 270 6.09 14.25 22.38
C LEU A 270 5.16 13.03 22.28
N LYS A 271 3.83 13.24 22.33
CA LYS A 271 2.85 12.18 22.11
C LYS A 271 3.01 11.55 20.73
N GLU A 272 3.12 12.35 19.68
CA GLU A 272 3.35 11.89 18.31
C GLU A 272 4.63 11.03 18.21
N LEU A 273 5.73 11.48 18.82
CA LEU A 273 7.00 10.76 18.79
C LEU A 273 6.94 9.42 19.53
N VAL A 274 6.32 9.38 20.71
CA VAL A 274 6.14 8.15 21.47
C VAL A 274 5.25 7.17 20.69
N GLN A 275 4.12 7.64 20.14
CA GLN A 275 3.25 6.82 19.29
C GLN A 275 3.93 6.37 17.99
N LYS A 276 4.87 7.14 17.45
CA LYS A 276 5.59 6.76 16.22
C LYS A 276 6.64 5.70 16.50
N TYR A 277 7.47 5.90 17.52
CA TYR A 277 8.69 5.12 17.71
C TYR A 277 8.62 4.09 18.83
N SER A 278 7.76 4.30 19.84
CA SER A 278 7.78 3.58 21.12
C SER A 278 6.41 3.03 21.55
N GLU A 279 5.42 3.05 20.65
CA GLU A 279 4.04 2.61 20.91
C GLU A 279 3.94 1.17 21.46
N PHE A 280 4.89 0.31 21.10
CA PHE A 280 4.85 -1.11 21.46
C PHE A 280 5.98 -1.54 22.40
N MET A 281 6.59 -0.57 23.09
CA MET A 281 7.56 -0.86 24.14
C MET A 281 6.90 -1.61 25.29
N ASN A 282 7.64 -2.53 25.92
CA ASN A 282 7.10 -3.47 26.89
C ASN A 282 6.76 -2.83 28.26
N PHE A 283 7.25 -1.63 28.52
CA PHE A 283 7.07 -0.92 29.78
C PHE A 283 6.15 0.29 29.59
N PRO A 284 5.29 0.62 30.58
CA PRO A 284 4.45 1.81 30.55
C PRO A 284 5.28 3.09 30.38
N ILE A 285 4.88 3.92 29.42
CA ILE A 285 5.44 5.24 29.14
C ILE A 285 4.39 6.28 29.51
N TYR A 286 4.71 7.11 30.48
CA TYR A 286 3.84 8.17 30.96
C TYR A 286 4.36 9.54 30.52
N LEU A 287 3.44 10.43 30.14
CA LEU A 287 3.72 11.84 29.92
C LEU A 287 3.00 12.66 31.00
N TRP A 288 3.72 13.58 31.61
CA TRP A 288 3.12 14.57 32.52
C TRP A 288 2.41 15.62 31.68
N ASN A 289 1.07 15.58 31.67
CA ASN A 289 0.26 16.43 30.81
C ASN A 289 -0.86 17.12 31.60
N SER A 290 -1.37 18.19 31.01
CA SER A 290 -2.48 18.95 31.58
C SER A 290 -3.80 18.58 30.88
N THR A 291 -4.89 18.46 31.65
CA THR A 291 -6.25 18.22 31.14
C THR A 291 -7.20 19.27 31.71
N GLU A 292 -8.00 19.91 30.85
CA GLU A 292 -9.09 20.79 31.28
C GLU A 292 -10.26 19.94 31.83
N VAL A 293 -10.55 20.08 33.12
CA VAL A 293 -11.71 19.44 33.76
C VAL A 293 -12.72 20.52 34.15
N GLU A 294 -13.98 20.36 33.74
CA GLU A 294 -15.06 21.22 34.22
C GLU A 294 -15.42 20.84 35.67
N VAL A 295 -15.12 21.72 36.61
CA VAL A 295 -15.49 21.57 38.03
C VAL A 295 -16.65 22.50 38.33
N GLU A 296 -17.71 21.94 38.90
CA GLU A 296 -18.88 22.71 39.36
C GLU A 296 -18.57 23.33 40.73
N VAL A 297 -18.40 24.66 40.76
CA VAL A 297 -18.15 25.42 42.00
C VAL A 297 -19.44 26.11 42.44
N PRO A 298 -19.90 25.95 43.69
CA PRO A 298 -21.07 26.66 44.21
C PRO A 298 -20.80 28.17 44.28
N VAL A 299 -21.75 28.98 43.81
CA VAL A 299 -21.72 30.45 43.89
C VAL A 299 -22.23 30.87 45.26
N ASP A 300 -21.37 31.48 46.08
CA ASP A 300 -21.79 32.17 47.31
C ASP A 300 -22.47 33.51 46.94
N GLU A 301 -23.66 33.74 47.50
CA GLU A 301 -24.43 34.97 47.36
C GLU A 301 -23.78 36.12 48.14
N GLU A 302 -22.78 36.80 47.57
CA GLU A 302 -22.43 38.18 47.93
C GLU A 302 -21.47 38.77 46.88
N THR A 303 -22.02 39.22 45.74
CA THR A 303 -21.54 40.38 44.95
C THR A 303 -22.46 40.55 43.73
N GLU A 304 -23.60 41.21 43.94
CA GLU A 304 -24.23 41.99 42.88
C GLU A 304 -23.50 43.33 42.79
N GLU A 305 -22.99 43.69 41.61
CA GLU A 305 -23.24 45.02 41.05
C GLU A 305 -22.87 45.08 39.55
N THR A 306 -23.88 45.52 38.78
CA THR A 306 -23.84 46.14 37.43
C THR A 306 -23.56 45.25 36.22
N VAL A 307 -24.59 44.97 35.40
CA VAL A 307 -24.85 45.64 34.10
C VAL A 307 -26.35 45.51 33.75
N GLU A 308 -26.90 46.59 33.24
CA GLU A 308 -28.31 46.92 32.95
C GLU A 308 -28.92 46.18 31.73
N GLU A 309 -30.23 45.91 31.85
CA GLU A 309 -31.37 45.99 30.89
C GLU A 309 -31.21 45.57 29.41
N GLU A 310 -32.06 44.62 28.93
CA GLU A 310 -33.32 44.93 28.21
C GLU A 310 -34.14 43.66 27.88
N ASP A 311 -35.47 43.85 27.90
CA ASP A 311 -36.61 42.93 27.79
C ASP A 311 -36.77 42.16 26.45
N ASP A 312 -37.40 40.96 26.48
CA ASP A 312 -38.77 40.81 25.94
C ASP A 312 -39.44 39.46 26.28
N LYS A 313 -40.74 39.53 26.60
CA LYS A 313 -41.68 38.46 27.01
C LYS A 313 -42.60 38.08 25.80
N PRO A 314 -43.30 36.92 25.74
CA PRO A 314 -44.47 36.70 26.61
C PRO A 314 -44.76 35.23 27.04
N GLU A 315 -45.75 35.19 27.91
CA GLU A 315 -46.29 34.11 28.75
C GLU A 315 -47.14 33.07 28.00
N ASP A 316 -47.21 31.84 28.54
CA ASP A 316 -48.50 31.18 28.76
C ASP A 316 -48.44 30.15 29.92
N LYS A 317 -49.48 30.19 30.76
CA LYS A 317 -49.76 29.36 31.96
C LYS A 317 -50.94 28.42 31.60
N PRO A 318 -51.18 27.24 32.23
CA PRO A 318 -51.53 27.20 33.66
C PRO A 318 -51.08 25.97 34.47
N GLU A 319 -51.26 26.17 35.78
CA GLU A 319 -50.95 25.34 36.95
C GLU A 319 -51.69 23.99 37.01
N GLU A 320 -51.05 22.97 37.57
CA GLU A 320 -51.63 22.24 38.70
C GLU A 320 -50.55 21.55 39.56
N SER A 321 -50.89 21.46 40.84
CA SER A 321 -50.08 21.13 42.02
C SER A 321 -49.52 19.71 42.07
N GLU A 322 -48.37 19.53 42.73
CA GLU A 322 -48.25 18.69 43.94
C GLU A 322 -46.87 18.87 44.61
N THR A 323 -46.90 18.87 45.93
CA THR A 323 -45.78 19.11 46.86
C THR A 323 -44.90 17.88 47.06
N GLU A 324 -43.60 17.97 46.75
CA GLU A 324 -42.54 17.17 47.37
C GLU A 324 -41.29 18.05 47.61
N GLU A 325 -40.58 17.77 48.70
CA GLU A 325 -39.52 18.58 49.30
C GLU A 325 -38.30 18.79 48.35
N GLU A 326 -38.15 19.99 47.79
CA GLU A 326 -36.90 20.42 47.15
C GLU A 326 -35.88 20.85 48.21
N THR A 327 -34.79 20.09 48.29
CA THR A 327 -33.55 20.54 48.91
C THR A 327 -32.90 21.53 47.95
N GLU A 328 -32.76 22.81 48.36
CA GLU A 328 -32.01 23.83 47.63
C GLU A 328 -30.61 23.31 47.29
N LYS A 329 -30.38 22.98 46.02
CA LYS A 329 -29.03 22.75 45.51
C LYS A 329 -28.40 24.12 45.22
N PRO A 330 -27.20 24.42 45.74
CA PRO A 330 -26.52 25.68 45.47
C PRO A 330 -26.28 25.83 43.96
N LYS A 331 -26.50 27.04 43.41
CA LYS A 331 -26.19 27.36 42.01
C LYS A 331 -24.70 27.10 41.77
N THR A 332 -24.36 26.09 40.98
CA THR A 332 -22.97 25.81 40.61
C THR A 332 -22.61 26.48 39.28
N LYS A 333 -21.47 27.17 39.23
CA LYS A 333 -20.86 27.66 38.00
C LYS A 333 -19.81 26.65 37.54
N LYS A 334 -19.87 26.24 36.27
CA LYS A 334 -18.84 25.39 35.66
C LYS A 334 -17.58 26.23 35.45
N VAL A 335 -16.54 25.94 36.23
CA VAL A 335 -15.21 26.55 36.10
C VAL A 335 -14.27 25.51 35.49
N LYS A 336 -13.53 25.90 34.45
CA LYS A 336 -12.50 25.05 33.86
C LYS A 336 -11.26 25.06 34.75
N GLU A 337 -10.91 23.94 35.36
CA GLU A 337 -9.70 23.74 36.14
C GLU A 337 -8.69 22.91 35.34
N ILE A 338 -7.42 23.32 35.33
CA ILE A 338 -6.33 22.58 34.67
C ILE A 338 -5.77 21.57 35.67
N LYS A 339 -6.06 20.28 35.46
CA LYS A 339 -5.50 19.19 36.27
C LYS A 339 -4.28 18.59 35.58
N TRP A 340 -3.18 18.45 36.31
CA TRP A 340 -1.98 17.75 35.84
C TRP A 340 -1.97 16.31 36.33
N ASP A 341 -1.76 15.36 35.43
CA ASP A 341 -1.65 13.94 35.77
C ASP A 341 -0.68 13.21 34.83
N TRP A 342 -0.35 11.96 35.16
CA TRP A 342 0.43 11.08 34.30
C TRP A 342 -0.48 10.34 33.32
N GLU A 343 -0.41 10.69 32.04
CA GLU A 343 -1.13 10.00 30.96
C GLU A 343 -0.29 8.84 30.40
N LEU A 344 -0.88 7.66 30.31
CA LEU A 344 -0.26 6.50 29.65
C LEU A 344 -0.32 6.65 28.14
N LEU A 345 0.84 6.64 27.47
CA LEU A 345 0.93 6.85 26.02
C LEU A 345 0.95 5.56 25.18
N ASN A 346 1.31 4.42 25.77
CA ASN A 346 1.46 3.13 25.06
C ASN A 346 0.54 2.04 25.62
N ASP A 347 -0.77 2.22 25.48
CA ASP A 347 -1.78 1.28 25.97
C ASP A 347 -1.96 0.03 25.07
N VAL A 348 -1.50 0.10 23.81
CA VAL A 348 -1.64 -0.99 22.84
C VAL A 348 -0.56 -2.07 23.03
N LYS A 349 -1.01 -3.31 23.25
CA LYS A 349 -0.12 -4.46 23.45
C LYS A 349 0.49 -4.93 22.13
N ALA A 350 1.76 -5.35 22.17
CA ALA A 350 2.45 -6.00 21.05
C ALA A 350 1.90 -7.41 20.77
N ILE A 351 0.78 -7.51 20.06
CA ILE A 351 0.07 -8.77 19.84
C ILE A 351 0.89 -9.82 19.06
N TRP A 352 1.82 -9.38 18.21
CA TRP A 352 2.63 -10.27 17.37
C TRP A 352 3.68 -11.08 18.15
N LEU A 353 3.93 -10.70 19.41
CA LEU A 353 4.83 -11.43 20.30
C LEU A 353 4.13 -12.55 21.06
N ARG A 354 2.80 -12.53 21.09
CA ARG A 354 1.96 -13.55 21.74
C ARG A 354 1.62 -14.66 20.75
N SER A 355 1.27 -15.83 21.26
CA SER A 355 0.70 -16.88 20.42
C SER A 355 -0.60 -16.38 19.78
N PRO A 356 -0.84 -16.61 18.46
CA PRO A 356 -2.08 -16.22 17.80
C PRO A 356 -3.35 -16.75 18.48
N LYS A 357 -3.24 -17.85 19.24
CA LYS A 357 -4.34 -18.47 19.99
C LYS A 357 -4.75 -17.70 21.25
N ASP A 358 -3.83 -16.90 21.79
CA ASP A 358 -4.04 -16.16 23.03
C ASP A 358 -4.53 -14.73 22.77
N VAL A 359 -4.63 -14.31 21.50
CA VAL A 359 -5.04 -12.96 21.09
C VAL A 359 -6.50 -12.99 20.66
N THR A 360 -7.33 -12.13 21.26
CA THR A 360 -8.76 -12.05 20.93
C THR A 360 -9.00 -11.19 19.69
N GLU A 361 -10.17 -11.33 19.06
CA GLU A 361 -10.55 -10.52 17.89
C GLU A 361 -10.64 -9.02 18.21
N ASP A 362 -11.07 -8.66 19.42
CA ASP A 362 -11.08 -7.26 19.86
C ASP A 362 -9.67 -6.71 20.05
N GLU A 363 -8.71 -7.54 20.48
CA GLU A 363 -7.29 -7.14 20.53
C GLU A 363 -6.73 -6.91 19.13
N TYR A 364 -7.04 -7.78 18.14
CA TYR A 364 -6.67 -7.55 16.74
C TYR A 364 -7.31 -6.28 16.17
N SER A 365 -8.58 -6.03 16.51
CA SER A 365 -9.29 -4.84 16.06
C SER A 365 -8.65 -3.58 16.65
N LYS A 366 -8.45 -3.50 17.96
CA LYS A 366 -7.77 -2.36 18.61
C LYS A 366 -6.39 -2.12 18.02
N PHE A 367 -5.63 -3.21 17.81
CA PHE A 367 -4.32 -3.15 17.19
C PHE A 367 -4.36 -2.60 15.76
N TYR A 368 -5.31 -3.06 14.94
CA TYR A 368 -5.52 -2.55 13.58
C TYR A 368 -5.78 -1.03 13.56
N HIS A 369 -6.65 -0.52 14.44
CA HIS A 369 -6.95 0.92 14.50
C HIS A 369 -5.72 1.75 14.89
N SER A 370 -4.93 1.27 15.86
CA SER A 370 -3.70 1.97 16.27
C SER A 370 -2.66 2.03 15.14
N ILE A 371 -2.40 0.91 14.45
CA ILE A 371 -1.40 0.91 13.38
C ILE A 371 -1.88 1.64 12.12
N SER A 372 -3.18 1.64 11.85
CA SER A 372 -3.76 2.20 10.63
C SER A 372 -3.97 3.71 10.72
N LYS A 373 -3.93 4.27 11.94
CA LYS A 373 -4.29 5.66 12.25
C LYS A 373 -5.65 6.08 11.67
N ASP A 374 -6.51 5.09 11.47
CA ASP A 374 -7.86 5.26 10.94
C ASP A 374 -8.81 5.25 12.13
N TYR A 375 -9.42 6.40 12.41
CA TYR A 375 -10.38 6.56 13.51
C TYR A 375 -11.77 6.00 13.18
N ASN A 376 -11.95 5.45 11.96
CA ASN A 376 -13.15 4.73 11.62
C ASN A 376 -13.30 3.49 12.51
N PRO A 377 -14.45 3.28 13.20
CA PRO A 377 -14.67 2.10 14.04
C PRO A 377 -14.76 0.76 13.27
N ASP A 378 -14.70 0.78 11.93
CA ASP A 378 -14.79 -0.42 11.10
C ASP A 378 -13.65 -1.42 11.37
N LYS A 379 -14.02 -2.64 11.79
CA LYS A 379 -13.08 -3.75 11.99
C LYS A 379 -12.38 -4.17 10.68
N PRO A 380 -11.15 -4.70 10.75
CA PRO A 380 -10.50 -5.26 9.56
C PRO A 380 -11.31 -6.44 9.01
N MET A 381 -11.35 -6.58 7.69
CA MET A 381 -12.10 -7.65 7.01
C MET A 381 -11.53 -9.05 7.32
N SER A 382 -10.20 -9.13 7.43
CA SER A 382 -9.48 -10.33 7.81
C SER A 382 -8.06 -9.98 8.23
N TRP A 383 -7.39 -10.88 8.95
CA TRP A 383 -6.00 -10.74 9.33
C TRP A 383 -5.24 -12.06 9.26
N SER A 384 -3.91 -11.96 9.17
CA SER A 384 -2.98 -13.09 9.21
C SER A 384 -1.87 -12.78 10.19
N HIS A 385 -1.84 -13.54 11.29
CA HIS A 385 -0.77 -13.48 12.29
C HIS A 385 0.09 -14.75 12.18
N PHE A 386 1.36 -14.59 11.84
CA PHE A 386 2.28 -15.71 11.67
C PHE A 386 3.72 -15.37 12.06
N SER A 387 4.47 -16.42 12.39
CA SER A 387 5.93 -16.39 12.51
C SER A 387 6.55 -17.14 11.34
N ALA A 388 7.71 -16.67 10.89
CA ALA A 388 8.43 -17.20 9.75
C ALA A 388 9.87 -17.52 10.18
N GLU A 389 10.24 -18.80 10.13
CA GLU A 389 11.56 -19.31 10.50
C GLU A 389 12.42 -19.61 9.25
N GLY A 390 13.75 -19.74 9.42
CA GLY A 390 14.71 -20.06 8.34
C GLY A 390 15.81 -19.00 8.20
N ASP A 391 16.22 -18.69 6.96
CA ASP A 391 17.30 -17.71 6.68
C ASP A 391 17.05 -16.32 7.28
N VAL A 392 15.77 -15.95 7.43
CA VAL A 392 15.32 -14.74 8.12
C VAL A 392 14.17 -15.11 9.03
N GLU A 393 14.34 -14.80 10.31
CA GLU A 393 13.36 -15.00 11.36
C GLU A 393 12.60 -13.70 11.61
N PHE A 394 11.28 -13.76 11.49
CA PHE A 394 10.41 -12.61 11.76
C PHE A 394 9.00 -13.04 12.13
N LYS A 395 8.29 -12.15 12.82
CA LYS A 395 6.88 -12.23 13.15
C LYS A 395 6.14 -11.15 12.37
N ALA A 396 4.94 -11.44 11.88
CA ALA A 396 4.17 -10.49 11.11
C ALA A 396 2.68 -10.61 11.40
N VAL A 397 2.01 -9.46 11.34
CA VAL A 397 0.55 -9.36 11.36
C VAL A 397 0.13 -8.50 10.17
N LEU A 398 -0.65 -9.10 9.27
CA LEU A 398 -1.21 -8.45 8.09
C LEU A 398 -2.72 -8.31 8.26
N PHE A 399 -3.28 -7.21 7.77
CA PHE A 399 -4.70 -6.89 7.80
C PHE A 399 -5.20 -6.51 6.41
N ILE A 400 -6.41 -6.95 6.10
CA ILE A 400 -7.19 -6.44 4.98
C ILE A 400 -8.12 -5.35 5.52
N PRO A 401 -8.00 -4.08 5.08
CA PRO A 401 -8.91 -3.04 5.50
C PRO A 401 -10.34 -3.33 5.01
N PRO A 402 -11.37 -2.83 5.71
CA PRO A 402 -12.77 -3.07 5.36
C PRO A 402 -13.17 -2.40 4.03
N LYS A 403 -12.51 -1.29 3.67
CA LYS A 403 -12.74 -0.51 2.46
C LYS A 403 -11.42 -0.13 1.79
N ALA A 404 -11.43 -0.01 0.47
CA ALA A 404 -10.30 0.52 -0.27
C ALA A 404 -10.16 2.04 -0.04
N PRO A 405 -8.94 2.57 0.13
CA PRO A 405 -8.70 4.02 0.07
C PRO A 405 -9.15 4.59 -1.28
N HIS A 406 -9.74 5.80 -1.26
CA HIS A 406 -10.29 6.43 -2.48
C HIS A 406 -9.24 6.60 -3.58
N ASP A 407 -7.99 6.87 -3.19
CA ASP A 407 -6.86 7.15 -4.08
C ASP A 407 -6.04 5.91 -4.46
N LEU A 408 -6.43 4.71 -4.00
CA LEU A 408 -5.64 3.46 -4.13
C LEU A 408 -5.20 3.18 -5.58
N TYR A 409 -6.07 3.46 -6.56
CA TYR A 409 -5.80 3.20 -7.98
C TYR A 409 -5.39 4.45 -8.76
N GLU A 410 -5.66 5.66 -8.25
CA GLU A 410 -5.24 6.91 -8.89
C GLU A 410 -3.74 7.10 -8.76
N ASN A 411 -3.20 6.84 -7.57
CA ASN A 411 -1.77 6.95 -7.26
C ASN A 411 -1.06 5.58 -7.30
N TYR A 412 -1.54 4.62 -8.08
CA TYR A 412 -1.11 3.22 -8.01
C TYR A 412 0.41 3.00 -7.97
N TYR A 413 1.17 3.70 -8.82
CA TYR A 413 2.64 3.56 -8.87
C TYR A 413 3.38 4.33 -7.78
N ASN A 414 2.77 5.38 -7.23
CA ASN A 414 3.38 6.27 -6.24
C ASN A 414 2.90 5.96 -4.81
N SER A 415 1.85 5.16 -4.66
CA SER A 415 1.27 4.77 -3.37
C SER A 415 2.28 3.95 -2.58
N LYS A 416 2.56 4.38 -1.36
CA LYS A 416 3.44 3.69 -0.41
C LYS A 416 2.70 2.55 0.27
N THR A 417 3.39 1.45 0.55
CA THR A 417 2.80 0.35 1.32
C THR A 417 2.58 0.74 2.78
N SER A 418 1.44 0.42 3.37
CA SER A 418 1.14 0.69 4.80
C SER A 418 1.70 -0.37 5.77
N LEU A 419 2.89 -0.90 5.48
CA LEU A 419 3.57 -1.86 6.36
C LEU A 419 4.67 -1.18 7.16
N LYS A 420 4.58 -1.29 8.49
CA LYS A 420 5.63 -0.82 9.40
C LYS A 420 6.67 -1.94 9.62
N LEU A 421 7.95 -1.62 9.47
CA LEU A 421 9.04 -2.54 9.82
C LEU A 421 9.59 -2.22 11.21
N TYR A 422 9.66 -3.25 12.03
CA TYR A 422 10.29 -3.25 13.34
C TYR A 422 11.48 -4.21 13.33
N VAL A 423 12.51 -3.84 14.09
CA VAL A 423 13.62 -4.73 14.42
C VAL A 423 13.78 -4.75 15.92
N ARG A 424 13.66 -5.94 16.53
CA ARG A 424 13.63 -6.11 17.99
C ARG A 424 12.65 -5.14 18.64
N ARG A 425 11.44 -5.03 18.08
CA ARG A 425 10.35 -4.15 18.55
C ARG A 425 10.60 -2.65 18.43
N VAL A 426 11.72 -2.23 17.85
CA VAL A 426 11.99 -0.81 17.56
C VAL A 426 11.53 -0.49 16.15
N PHE A 427 10.75 0.58 16.00
CA PHE A 427 10.34 1.07 14.69
C PHE A 427 11.57 1.50 13.88
N VAL A 428 11.73 0.93 12.69
CA VAL A 428 12.81 1.28 11.76
C VAL A 428 12.29 2.25 10.71
N SER A 429 11.29 1.83 9.92
CA SER A 429 10.68 2.66 8.88
C SER A 429 9.39 2.02 8.35
N ASP A 430 8.52 2.87 7.81
CA ASP A 430 7.27 2.54 7.09
C ASP A 430 7.39 2.78 5.58
N GLU A 431 8.58 3.10 5.08
CA GLU A 431 8.84 3.47 3.67
C GLU A 431 9.37 2.30 2.82
N PHE A 432 9.16 1.06 3.26
CA PHE A 432 9.69 -0.11 2.55
C PHE A 432 8.72 -0.66 1.51
N ASP A 433 8.64 0.03 0.37
CA ASP A 433 7.87 -0.40 -0.81
C ASP A 433 8.29 -1.77 -1.38
N GLU A 434 9.46 -2.28 -0.98
CA GLU A 434 9.94 -3.59 -1.42
C GLU A 434 9.25 -4.77 -0.71
N LEU A 435 8.65 -4.56 0.48
CA LEU A 435 8.11 -5.64 1.32
C LEU A 435 6.86 -6.30 0.74
N LEU A 436 6.06 -5.55 -0.01
CA LEU A 436 4.90 -6.07 -0.74
C LEU A 436 4.95 -5.62 -2.21
N PRO A 437 4.37 -6.38 -3.13
CA PRO A 437 4.12 -5.91 -4.48
C PRO A 437 3.00 -4.86 -4.48
N LYS A 438 2.97 -3.97 -5.49
CA LYS A 438 2.00 -2.86 -5.57
C LYS A 438 0.55 -3.34 -5.58
N TYR A 439 0.25 -4.47 -6.21
CA TYR A 439 -1.09 -5.08 -6.17
C TYR A 439 -1.55 -5.55 -4.77
N LEU A 440 -0.69 -5.53 -3.74
CA LEU A 440 -1.04 -5.80 -2.34
C LEU A 440 -0.79 -4.58 -1.44
N SER A 441 -0.58 -3.38 -2.00
CA SER A 441 -0.27 -2.16 -1.22
C SER A 441 -1.37 -1.75 -0.25
N PHE A 442 -2.62 -2.19 -0.49
CA PHE A 442 -3.77 -1.95 0.38
C PHE A 442 -3.67 -2.68 1.73
N LEU A 443 -2.79 -3.68 1.86
CA LEU A 443 -2.60 -4.38 3.12
C LEU A 443 -1.95 -3.47 4.15
N LYS A 444 -2.53 -3.44 5.36
CA LYS A 444 -1.96 -2.77 6.53
C LYS A 444 -1.33 -3.79 7.44
N GLY A 445 -0.32 -3.41 8.22
CA GLY A 445 0.30 -4.37 9.13
C GLY A 445 1.69 -3.99 9.59
N LEU A 446 2.36 -4.96 10.19
CA LEU A 446 3.75 -4.83 10.55
C LEU A 446 4.53 -6.13 10.38
N VAL A 447 5.85 -5.97 10.36
CA VAL A 447 6.84 -7.04 10.36
C VAL A 447 7.86 -6.72 11.45
N ASP A 448 8.11 -7.64 12.36
CA ASP A 448 9.14 -7.51 13.40
C ASP A 448 10.16 -8.64 13.26
N SER A 449 11.45 -8.29 13.13
CA SER A 449 12.53 -9.25 13.00
C SER A 449 13.61 -9.04 14.04
N ASP A 450 14.08 -10.12 14.67
CA ASP A 450 15.17 -10.06 15.64
C ASP A 450 16.56 -10.16 14.99
N THR A 451 16.61 -10.56 13.71
CA THR A 451 17.83 -10.99 13.00
C THR A 451 18.27 -10.03 11.88
N LEU A 452 17.46 -9.03 11.53
CA LEU A 452 17.81 -8.08 10.47
C LEU A 452 18.99 -7.18 10.89
N PRO A 453 20.04 -7.08 10.05
CA PRO A 453 21.14 -6.17 10.31
C PRO A 453 20.69 -4.71 10.08
N ILE A 454 20.66 -3.95 11.15
CA ILE A 454 20.38 -2.51 11.14
C ILE A 454 21.65 -1.71 10.92
N ASN A 455 21.53 -0.57 10.23
CA ASN A 455 22.61 0.41 10.20
C ASN A 455 22.74 1.14 11.56
N VAL A 456 23.81 1.91 11.72
CA VAL A 456 24.09 2.63 12.98
C VAL A 456 23.01 3.67 13.29
N SER A 457 22.42 4.32 12.27
CA SER A 457 21.30 5.27 12.46
C SER A 457 19.97 4.60 12.83
N ARG A 458 19.87 3.27 12.64
CA ARG A 458 18.66 2.45 12.75
C ARG A 458 17.50 2.90 11.86
N GLU A 459 17.79 3.59 10.76
CA GLU A 459 16.79 4.10 9.79
C GLU A 459 16.81 3.33 8.47
N MET A 460 17.93 2.70 8.12
CA MET A 460 18.09 1.95 6.86
C MET A 460 18.61 0.54 7.13
N LEU A 461 18.22 -0.40 6.26
CA LEU A 461 18.71 -1.78 6.31
C LEU A 461 19.94 -1.93 5.42
N GLN A 462 20.92 -2.69 5.90
CA GLN A 462 22.19 -2.92 5.16
C GLN A 462 22.10 -4.01 4.09
N GLN A 463 21.12 -4.93 4.14
CA GLN A 463 21.05 -6.11 3.26
C GLN A 463 19.72 -6.25 2.53
N HIS A 464 19.75 -6.20 1.20
CA HIS A 464 18.57 -6.37 0.34
C HIS A 464 18.09 -7.83 0.17
N SER A 465 18.94 -8.84 0.42
CA SER A 465 18.58 -10.25 0.23
C SER A 465 17.50 -10.71 1.22
N SER A 466 17.61 -10.29 2.48
CA SER A 466 16.66 -10.65 3.55
C SER A 466 15.26 -10.09 3.27
N LEU A 467 15.17 -8.85 2.78
CA LEU A 467 13.92 -8.21 2.37
C LEU A 467 13.19 -8.99 1.27
N ARG A 468 13.93 -9.53 0.29
CA ARG A 468 13.34 -10.37 -0.76
C ARG A 468 12.72 -11.66 -0.21
N THR A 469 13.35 -12.28 0.78
CA THR A 469 12.82 -13.49 1.44
C THR A 469 11.59 -13.15 2.28
N ILE A 470 11.63 -12.05 3.02
CA ILE A 470 10.46 -11.53 3.75
C ILE A 470 9.30 -11.28 2.79
N LYS A 471 9.51 -10.54 1.68
CA LYS A 471 8.50 -10.27 0.64
C LYS A 471 7.83 -11.54 0.16
N LYS A 472 8.60 -12.57 -0.22
CA LYS A 472 8.05 -13.86 -0.71
C LYS A 472 7.14 -14.52 0.33
N LYS A 473 7.55 -14.53 1.61
CA LYS A 473 6.77 -15.11 2.70
C LYS A 473 5.50 -14.28 2.99
N LEU A 474 5.60 -12.95 3.00
CA LEU A 474 4.45 -12.04 3.16
C LEU A 474 3.43 -12.22 2.04
N VAL A 475 3.85 -12.19 0.77
CA VAL A 475 2.96 -12.42 -0.38
C VAL A 475 2.26 -13.77 -0.28
N ARG A 476 3.01 -14.82 0.11
CA ARG A 476 2.41 -16.15 0.27
C ARG A 476 1.29 -16.15 1.30
N LYS A 477 1.54 -15.56 2.48
CA LYS A 477 0.59 -15.49 3.58
C LYS A 477 -0.58 -14.56 3.31
N ALA A 478 -0.36 -13.45 2.61
CA ALA A 478 -1.42 -12.56 2.13
C ALA A 478 -2.39 -13.29 1.19
N LEU A 479 -1.88 -14.05 0.22
CA LEU A 479 -2.72 -14.83 -0.69
C LEU A 479 -3.44 -15.99 0.02
N ASP A 480 -2.80 -16.62 1.02
CA ASP A 480 -3.45 -17.64 1.86
C ASP A 480 -4.57 -17.04 2.71
N MET A 481 -4.37 -15.83 3.26
CA MET A 481 -5.38 -15.08 3.99
C MET A 481 -6.59 -14.77 3.09
N ILE A 482 -6.36 -14.23 1.89
CA ILE A 482 -7.45 -13.96 0.94
C ILE A 482 -8.18 -15.25 0.55
N ARG A 483 -7.43 -16.35 0.33
CA ARG A 483 -8.04 -17.65 0.03
C ARG A 483 -8.83 -18.22 1.22
N SER A 484 -8.44 -17.93 2.45
CA SER A 484 -9.20 -18.33 3.63
C SER A 484 -10.56 -17.65 3.71
N ILE A 485 -10.68 -16.39 3.23
CA ILE A 485 -11.98 -15.70 3.10
C ILE A 485 -12.86 -16.46 2.11
N VAL A 486 -12.32 -16.87 0.96
CA VAL A 486 -13.05 -17.70 -0.02
C VAL A 486 -13.55 -18.99 0.61
N ASN A 487 -12.67 -19.71 1.30
CA ASN A 487 -13.00 -21.03 1.85
C ASN A 487 -14.00 -20.95 3.02
N ALA A 488 -14.02 -19.83 3.75
CA ALA A 488 -14.93 -19.61 4.87
C ALA A 488 -16.30 -19.08 4.44
N ASP A 489 -16.42 -18.56 3.22
CA ASP A 489 -17.67 -18.01 2.67
C ASP A 489 -18.57 -19.15 2.13
N PRO A 490 -19.74 -19.41 2.72
CA PRO A 490 -20.65 -20.46 2.26
C PRO A 490 -21.16 -20.26 0.83
N ASP A 491 -21.22 -19.02 0.32
CA ASP A 491 -21.67 -18.74 -1.05
C ASP A 491 -20.62 -19.14 -2.10
N GLU A 492 -19.37 -19.34 -1.67
CA GLU A 492 -18.24 -19.73 -2.52
C GLU A 492 -18.01 -21.25 -2.55
N ALA A 493 -18.70 -22.00 -1.68
CA ALA A 493 -18.55 -23.45 -1.58
C ALA A 493 -18.97 -24.15 -2.89
N ASN A 494 -18.04 -24.89 -3.50
CA ASN A 494 -18.35 -25.73 -4.65
C ASN A 494 -19.13 -26.97 -4.18
N PRO A 495 -20.34 -27.26 -4.71
CA PRO A 495 -21.11 -28.43 -4.32
C PRO A 495 -20.35 -29.77 -4.47
N ASP A 496 -19.38 -29.86 -5.38
CA ASP A 496 -18.61 -31.09 -5.64
C ASP A 496 -17.31 -31.23 -4.81
N ALA A 497 -16.83 -30.15 -4.15
CA ALA A 497 -15.58 -30.18 -3.38
C ALA A 497 -15.70 -30.91 -2.02
N LYS A 498 -16.93 -31.23 -1.58
CA LYS A 498 -17.17 -31.98 -0.34
C LYS A 498 -16.57 -33.40 -0.33
N ALA A 499 -16.15 -33.93 -1.47
CA ALA A 499 -15.63 -35.30 -1.59
C ALA A 499 -14.13 -35.46 -1.29
N GLU A 500 -13.32 -34.41 -1.38
CA GLU A 500 -11.87 -34.50 -1.14
C GLU A 500 -11.46 -34.12 0.29
N ASP A 501 -12.09 -33.10 0.87
CA ASP A 501 -11.76 -32.66 2.25
C ASP A 501 -12.34 -33.60 3.33
N ALA A 502 -13.39 -34.36 3.02
CA ALA A 502 -14.01 -35.32 3.94
C ALA A 502 -13.15 -36.59 4.19
N LYS A 503 -11.99 -36.73 3.55
CA LYS A 503 -11.06 -37.85 3.80
C LYS A 503 -9.93 -37.52 4.79
N ALA A 504 -9.87 -36.30 5.31
CA ALA A 504 -8.82 -35.86 6.22
C ALA A 504 -9.21 -35.88 7.72
N GLU A 505 -10.50 -36.04 8.06
CA GLU A 505 -10.94 -36.12 9.45
C GLU A 505 -11.42 -37.55 9.78
N ASN A 506 -10.52 -38.35 10.35
CA ASN A 506 -10.92 -39.57 11.03
C ASN A 506 -11.63 -39.23 12.34
N ALA A 507 -12.79 -39.87 12.49
CA ALA A 507 -13.67 -39.83 13.63
C ALA A 507 -13.01 -40.30 14.92
N GLU A 508 -13.25 -39.55 16.01
CA GLU A 508 -13.65 -40.07 17.32
C GLU A 508 -14.18 -38.90 18.18
N ASP A 509 -15.11 -39.20 19.08
CA ASP A 509 -15.84 -38.30 20.01
C ASP A 509 -17.14 -37.62 19.51
N VAL A 510 -18.13 -38.44 19.18
CA VAL A 510 -19.56 -38.06 19.24
C VAL A 510 -20.01 -38.08 20.70
N LYS A 511 -20.08 -36.91 21.33
CA LYS A 511 -21.04 -36.52 22.41
C LYS A 511 -20.72 -35.12 22.95
N SER A 512 -20.97 -34.08 22.15
CA SER A 512 -21.25 -32.72 22.62
C SER A 512 -21.82 -31.85 21.47
N ASP A 513 -22.96 -32.24 20.90
CA ASP A 513 -23.35 -31.74 19.56
C ASP A 513 -24.28 -30.51 19.54
N GLU A 514 -24.99 -30.14 20.59
CA GLU A 514 -25.94 -29.01 20.47
C GLU A 514 -25.28 -27.61 20.55
N LYS A 515 -24.23 -27.41 21.38
CA LYS A 515 -23.54 -26.10 21.50
C LYS A 515 -22.49 -25.83 20.42
N LYS A 516 -22.04 -26.87 19.71
CA LYS A 516 -21.11 -26.72 18.57
C LYS A 516 -21.86 -26.36 17.29
N GLU A 517 -23.07 -26.88 17.10
CA GLU A 517 -23.91 -26.58 15.93
C GLU A 517 -24.33 -25.10 15.91
N GLU A 518 -24.87 -24.55 17.03
CA GLU A 518 -25.29 -23.14 17.11
C GLU A 518 -24.14 -22.15 16.80
N LYS A 519 -22.96 -22.35 17.41
CA LYS A 519 -21.78 -21.51 17.13
C LYS A 519 -21.22 -21.68 15.71
N SER A 520 -21.47 -22.83 15.07
CA SER A 520 -21.03 -23.09 13.70
C SER A 520 -21.93 -22.42 12.68
N ASP A 521 -23.23 -22.30 12.97
CA ASP A 521 -24.20 -21.69 12.07
C ASP A 521 -24.19 -20.15 12.18
N GLU A 522 -24.00 -19.58 13.39
CA GLU A 522 -23.74 -18.14 13.55
C GLU A 522 -22.51 -17.68 12.77
N LYS A 523 -21.40 -18.43 12.83
CA LYS A 523 -20.18 -18.12 12.07
C LYS A 523 -20.35 -18.25 10.56
N LYS A 524 -21.21 -19.15 10.07
CA LYS A 524 -21.51 -19.27 8.63
C LYS A 524 -22.32 -18.09 8.13
N GLU A 525 -23.33 -17.66 8.88
CA GLU A 525 -24.10 -16.44 8.56
C GLU A 525 -23.21 -15.20 8.57
N GLU A 526 -22.31 -15.08 9.55
CA GLU A 526 -21.36 -13.96 9.60
C GLU A 526 -20.41 -13.92 8.39
N ASN A 527 -19.93 -15.09 7.93
CA ASN A 527 -19.00 -15.19 6.81
C ASN A 527 -19.64 -15.09 5.42
N LYS A 528 -20.96 -15.15 5.34
CA LYS A 528 -21.70 -15.14 4.08
C LYS A 528 -21.48 -13.85 3.30
N GLY A 529 -21.04 -13.98 2.05
CA GLY A 529 -20.77 -12.85 1.17
C GLY A 529 -19.55 -12.01 1.57
N LYS A 530 -18.73 -12.44 2.54
CA LYS A 530 -17.48 -11.74 2.90
C LYS A 530 -16.53 -11.67 1.71
N TYR A 531 -16.47 -12.70 0.87
CA TYR A 531 -15.59 -12.68 -0.31
C TYR A 531 -16.11 -11.74 -1.41
N VAL A 532 -17.42 -11.63 -1.57
CA VAL A 532 -18.02 -10.65 -2.50
C VAL A 532 -17.70 -9.22 -2.04
N LYS A 533 -17.78 -8.94 -0.74
CA LYS A 533 -17.34 -7.65 -0.18
C LYS A 533 -15.86 -7.38 -0.46
N PHE A 534 -14.99 -8.37 -0.22
CA PHE A 534 -13.57 -8.28 -0.58
C PHE A 534 -13.37 -7.97 -2.07
N TRP A 535 -14.08 -8.69 -2.94
CA TRP A 535 -13.95 -8.57 -4.39
C TRP A 535 -14.37 -7.20 -4.90
N ASN A 536 -15.42 -6.61 -4.32
CA ASN A 536 -15.90 -5.29 -4.71
C ASN A 536 -14.88 -4.18 -4.38
N GLU A 537 -14.17 -4.29 -3.25
CA GLU A 537 -13.15 -3.32 -2.82
C GLU A 537 -11.80 -3.55 -3.52
N PHE A 538 -11.33 -4.80 -3.58
CA PHE A 538 -9.95 -5.15 -3.95
C PHE A 538 -9.83 -6.04 -5.19
N GLY A 539 -10.93 -6.34 -5.89
CA GLY A 539 -10.91 -7.19 -7.08
C GLY A 539 -9.98 -6.68 -8.18
N LYS A 540 -9.93 -5.35 -8.41
CA LYS A 540 -8.98 -4.73 -9.34
C LYS A 540 -7.52 -4.99 -8.95
N SER A 541 -7.21 -4.96 -7.66
CA SER A 541 -5.87 -5.32 -7.15
C SER A 541 -5.51 -6.77 -7.46
N ILE A 542 -6.45 -7.72 -7.32
CA ILE A 542 -6.21 -9.12 -7.72
C ILE A 542 -5.95 -9.23 -9.24
N LYS A 543 -6.71 -8.49 -10.06
CA LYS A 543 -6.53 -8.46 -11.52
C LYS A 543 -5.16 -7.90 -11.92
N LEU A 544 -4.71 -6.82 -11.28
CA LEU A 544 -3.36 -6.26 -11.47
C LEU A 544 -2.26 -7.25 -11.05
N GLY A 545 -2.47 -7.99 -9.97
CA GLY A 545 -1.55 -9.05 -9.57
C GLY A 545 -1.33 -10.12 -10.64
N ILE A 546 -2.36 -10.47 -11.43
CA ILE A 546 -2.22 -11.44 -12.53
C ILE A 546 -1.35 -10.90 -13.65
N VAL A 547 -1.42 -9.59 -13.91
CA VAL A 547 -0.60 -8.88 -14.90
C VAL A 547 0.86 -8.83 -14.43
N GLU A 548 1.08 -8.43 -13.18
CA GLU A 548 2.41 -8.11 -12.66
C GLU A 548 3.18 -9.31 -12.07
N ASP A 549 2.51 -10.22 -11.38
CA ASP A 549 3.13 -11.33 -10.65
C ASP A 549 2.99 -12.66 -11.37
N ALA A 550 3.94 -12.92 -12.27
CA ALA A 550 4.02 -14.19 -12.99
C ALA A 550 4.20 -15.41 -12.08
N THR A 551 4.82 -15.24 -10.91
CA THR A 551 5.13 -16.35 -9.99
C THR A 551 3.87 -16.82 -9.26
N ASN A 552 2.99 -15.89 -8.89
CA ASN A 552 1.75 -16.19 -8.17
C ASN A 552 0.49 -16.23 -9.05
N ARG A 553 0.63 -16.03 -10.37
CA ARG A 553 -0.49 -15.96 -11.32
C ARG A 553 -1.52 -17.08 -11.19
N VAL A 554 -1.07 -18.32 -11.03
CA VAL A 554 -1.97 -19.49 -10.88
C VAL A 554 -2.80 -19.40 -9.59
N ARG A 555 -2.21 -18.95 -8.48
CA ARG A 555 -2.91 -18.76 -7.21
C ARG A 555 -3.89 -17.59 -7.29
N LEU A 556 -3.48 -16.49 -7.92
CA LEU A 556 -4.31 -15.31 -8.15
C LEU A 556 -5.50 -15.61 -9.06
N ALA A 557 -5.33 -16.42 -10.11
CA ALA A 557 -6.41 -16.80 -11.01
C ALA A 557 -7.59 -17.49 -10.28
N LYS A 558 -7.30 -18.26 -9.23
CA LYS A 558 -8.33 -18.91 -8.38
C LYS A 558 -9.13 -17.92 -7.52
N LEU A 559 -8.64 -16.69 -7.36
CA LEU A 559 -9.30 -15.62 -6.64
C LEU A 559 -10.19 -14.75 -7.56
N LEU A 560 -10.12 -14.93 -8.88
CA LEU A 560 -10.95 -14.14 -9.79
C LEU A 560 -12.44 -14.43 -9.62
N ARG A 561 -13.25 -13.37 -9.72
CA ARG A 561 -14.70 -13.45 -9.86
C ARG A 561 -15.16 -12.65 -11.07
N PHE A 562 -16.22 -13.14 -11.70
CA PHE A 562 -16.80 -12.51 -12.88
C PHE A 562 -18.28 -12.86 -12.99
N TYR A 563 -19.01 -12.07 -13.77
CA TYR A 563 -20.35 -12.42 -14.22
C TYR A 563 -20.24 -13.33 -15.45
N SER A 564 -21.24 -14.18 -15.67
CA SER A 564 -21.33 -15.02 -16.86
C SER A 564 -22.75 -15.01 -17.42
N SER A 565 -22.91 -15.57 -18.61
CA SER A 565 -24.22 -15.77 -19.23
C SER A 565 -25.17 -16.68 -18.44
N ASN A 566 -24.64 -17.46 -17.49
CA ASN A 566 -25.41 -18.45 -16.72
C ASN A 566 -25.49 -18.12 -15.22
N SER A 567 -24.92 -17.00 -14.76
CA SER A 567 -24.73 -16.79 -13.32
C SER A 567 -25.83 -15.99 -12.61
N ASP A 568 -27.01 -15.77 -13.21
CA ASP A 568 -28.15 -15.04 -12.61
C ASP A 568 -27.74 -13.80 -11.80
N ASP A 569 -26.85 -12.98 -12.37
CA ASP A 569 -26.27 -11.78 -11.77
C ASP A 569 -25.50 -11.99 -10.46
N LYS A 570 -25.08 -13.22 -10.17
CA LYS A 570 -24.09 -13.57 -9.14
C LYS A 570 -22.70 -13.66 -9.75
N LEU A 571 -21.71 -13.34 -8.92
CA LEU A 571 -20.31 -13.55 -9.23
C LEU A 571 -19.99 -15.05 -9.22
N SER A 572 -19.12 -15.48 -10.14
CA SER A 572 -18.65 -16.86 -10.22
C SER A 572 -17.14 -16.92 -10.41
N SER A 573 -16.52 -18.01 -9.93
CA SER A 573 -15.10 -18.28 -10.08
C SER A 573 -14.78 -19.08 -11.35
N LEU A 574 -13.51 -19.11 -11.76
CA LEU A 574 -13.05 -19.97 -12.86
C LEU A 574 -13.28 -21.47 -12.53
N GLU A 575 -13.09 -21.87 -11.27
CA GLU A 575 -13.30 -23.26 -10.83
C GLU A 575 -14.78 -23.67 -10.99
N GLN A 576 -15.69 -22.75 -10.65
CA GLN A 576 -17.14 -22.94 -10.84
C GLN A 576 -17.55 -22.93 -12.33
N TYR A 577 -16.92 -22.11 -13.17
CA TYR A 577 -17.14 -22.16 -14.63
C TYR A 577 -16.71 -23.53 -15.17
N VAL A 578 -15.53 -24.01 -14.77
CA VAL A 578 -14.99 -25.30 -15.23
C VAL A 578 -15.91 -26.46 -14.83
N SER A 579 -16.47 -26.47 -13.62
CA SER A 579 -17.41 -27.52 -13.20
C SER A 579 -18.71 -27.54 -14.00
N ARG A 580 -19.13 -26.39 -14.55
CA ARG A 580 -20.32 -26.26 -15.43
C ARG A 580 -20.01 -26.43 -16.92
N MET A 581 -18.75 -26.66 -17.31
CA MET A 581 -18.38 -26.85 -18.71
C MET A 581 -19.10 -28.05 -19.33
N LYS A 582 -19.48 -27.90 -20.59
CA LYS A 582 -20.15 -28.99 -21.32
C LYS A 582 -19.22 -30.18 -21.56
N PRO A 583 -19.76 -31.42 -21.62
CA PRO A 583 -18.98 -32.57 -22.07
C PRO A 583 -18.35 -32.32 -23.44
N GLY A 584 -17.02 -32.42 -23.52
CA GLY A 584 -16.25 -32.17 -24.75
C GLY A 584 -15.88 -30.70 -24.99
N GLN A 585 -16.30 -29.76 -24.15
CA GLN A 585 -15.81 -28.38 -24.17
C GLN A 585 -14.35 -28.33 -23.71
N LYS A 586 -13.49 -27.71 -24.52
CA LYS A 586 -12.03 -27.64 -24.29
C LYS A 586 -11.56 -26.28 -23.79
N ASP A 587 -12.33 -25.24 -24.09
CA ASP A 587 -11.92 -23.86 -23.90
C ASP A 587 -12.95 -23.11 -23.04
N ILE A 588 -12.48 -22.12 -22.28
CA ILE A 588 -13.26 -21.17 -21.50
C ILE A 588 -13.59 -19.99 -22.41
N TYR A 589 -14.87 -19.70 -22.61
CA TYR A 589 -15.30 -18.61 -23.49
C TYR A 589 -15.53 -17.33 -22.70
N PHE A 590 -15.02 -16.21 -23.21
CA PHE A 590 -15.22 -14.90 -22.60
C PHE A 590 -15.42 -13.80 -23.64
N ILE A 591 -16.03 -12.70 -23.22
CA ILE A 591 -16.12 -11.46 -23.98
C ILE A 591 -15.80 -10.27 -23.08
N THR A 592 -15.19 -9.25 -23.65
CA THR A 592 -14.82 -7.99 -22.99
C THR A 592 -15.68 -6.84 -23.53
N GLY A 593 -16.07 -5.90 -22.68
CA GLY A 593 -16.89 -4.74 -23.06
C GLY A 593 -16.97 -3.72 -21.94
N GLN A 594 -17.79 -2.68 -22.12
CA GLN A 594 -18.00 -1.64 -21.11
C GLN A 594 -19.13 -1.98 -20.14
N ASP A 595 -20.17 -2.64 -20.65
CA ASP A 595 -21.41 -2.83 -19.94
C ASP A 595 -21.93 -4.26 -20.07
N ARG A 596 -22.41 -4.82 -18.96
CA ARG A 596 -22.88 -6.20 -18.91
C ARG A 596 -24.16 -6.41 -19.73
N GLU A 597 -25.07 -5.44 -19.73
CA GLU A 597 -26.33 -5.54 -20.47
C GLU A 597 -26.10 -5.44 -21.98
N GLN A 598 -25.13 -4.62 -22.41
CA GLN A 598 -24.66 -4.60 -23.79
C GLN A 598 -24.03 -5.94 -24.19
N LEU A 599 -23.17 -6.53 -23.34
CA LEU A 599 -22.55 -7.82 -23.60
C LEU A 599 -23.57 -8.96 -23.68
N LYS A 600 -24.60 -8.98 -22.83
CA LYS A 600 -25.69 -9.97 -22.87
C LYS A 600 -26.44 -9.97 -24.21
N LYS A 601 -26.56 -8.80 -24.84
CA LYS A 601 -27.23 -8.60 -26.15
C LYS A 601 -26.30 -8.72 -27.34
N SER A 602 -25.02 -8.98 -27.13
CA SER A 602 -24.04 -8.98 -28.21
C SER A 602 -24.29 -10.12 -29.21
N PRO A 603 -24.19 -9.85 -30.53
CA PRO A 603 -24.35 -10.86 -31.56
C PRO A 603 -23.30 -11.99 -31.46
N PHE A 604 -22.18 -11.75 -30.77
CA PHE A 604 -21.15 -12.76 -30.52
C PHE A 604 -21.67 -13.94 -29.68
N LEU A 605 -22.71 -13.76 -28.87
CA LEU A 605 -23.23 -14.79 -27.97
C LEU A 605 -24.29 -15.68 -28.58
N GLU A 606 -24.97 -15.26 -29.65
CA GLU A 606 -26.22 -15.87 -30.13
C GLU A 606 -26.12 -17.40 -30.28
N ARG A 607 -25.14 -17.89 -31.04
CA ARG A 607 -24.98 -19.34 -31.25
C ARG A 607 -24.48 -20.04 -30.00
N LEU A 608 -23.60 -19.41 -29.22
CA LEU A 608 -23.08 -20.00 -27.99
C LEU A 608 -24.21 -20.22 -26.99
N GLN A 609 -25.08 -19.23 -26.77
CA GLN A 609 -26.26 -19.34 -25.92
C GLN A 609 -27.25 -20.38 -26.46
N LYS A 610 -27.55 -20.39 -27.76
CA LYS A 610 -28.42 -21.41 -28.38
C LYS A 610 -27.86 -22.83 -28.23
N GLU A 611 -26.54 -22.97 -28.29
CA GLU A 611 -25.85 -24.25 -28.04
C GLU A 611 -25.53 -24.46 -26.56
N GLY A 612 -25.98 -23.56 -25.67
CA GLY A 612 -25.86 -23.54 -24.21
C GLY A 612 -24.44 -23.48 -23.64
N TYR A 613 -23.48 -22.91 -24.36
CA TYR A 613 -22.15 -22.62 -23.81
C TYR A 613 -22.22 -21.40 -22.89
N GLU A 614 -21.56 -21.50 -21.73
CA GLU A 614 -21.39 -20.37 -20.81
C GLU A 614 -20.31 -19.41 -21.32
N VAL A 615 -20.56 -18.10 -21.21
CA VAL A 615 -19.60 -17.05 -21.59
C VAL A 615 -19.37 -16.11 -20.42
N ILE A 616 -18.09 -15.87 -20.10
CA ILE A 616 -17.67 -14.91 -19.07
C ILE A 616 -17.78 -13.47 -19.60
N PHE A 617 -18.31 -12.57 -18.78
CA PHE A 617 -18.38 -11.14 -19.05
C PHE A 617 -17.29 -10.40 -18.28
N PHE A 618 -16.38 -9.77 -19.02
CA PHE A 618 -15.36 -8.88 -18.50
C PHE A 618 -15.73 -7.43 -18.84
N THR A 619 -15.96 -6.63 -17.81
CA THR A 619 -16.49 -5.26 -17.94
C THR A 619 -15.50 -4.18 -17.52
N ASP A 620 -14.42 -4.54 -16.81
CA ASP A 620 -13.42 -3.55 -16.39
C ASP A 620 -12.35 -3.34 -17.47
N PRO A 621 -11.83 -2.12 -17.65
CA PRO A 621 -10.72 -1.87 -18.58
C PRO A 621 -9.48 -2.73 -18.31
N VAL A 622 -9.19 -3.05 -17.04
CA VAL A 622 -8.06 -3.91 -16.65
C VAL A 622 -8.23 -5.35 -17.14
N ASP A 623 -9.45 -5.82 -17.42
CA ASP A 623 -9.70 -7.19 -17.88
C ASP A 623 -9.09 -7.46 -19.27
N GLU A 624 -9.02 -6.45 -20.12
CA GLU A 624 -8.36 -6.54 -21.44
C GLU A 624 -6.85 -6.74 -21.32
N TYR A 625 -6.23 -6.24 -20.26
CA TYR A 625 -4.84 -6.52 -19.94
C TYR A 625 -4.69 -7.88 -19.28
N LEU A 626 -5.54 -8.19 -18.29
CA LEU A 626 -5.55 -9.48 -17.58
C LEU A 626 -5.61 -10.68 -18.53
N THR A 627 -6.48 -10.63 -19.53
CA THR A 627 -6.68 -11.75 -20.49
C THR A 627 -5.51 -11.96 -21.45
N GLN A 628 -4.56 -11.02 -21.52
CA GLN A 628 -3.29 -11.22 -22.25
C GLN A 628 -2.30 -12.07 -21.45
N TYR A 629 -2.37 -12.03 -20.12
CA TYR A 629 -1.49 -12.78 -19.23
C TYR A 629 -2.13 -14.09 -18.75
N LEU A 630 -3.45 -14.12 -18.58
CA LEU A 630 -4.23 -15.31 -18.25
C LEU A 630 -4.69 -16.02 -19.53
N THR A 631 -3.78 -16.80 -20.12
CA THR A 631 -4.05 -17.50 -21.39
C THR A 631 -4.72 -18.87 -21.19
N GLU A 632 -4.53 -19.49 -20.03
CA GLU A 632 -5.13 -20.79 -19.68
C GLU A 632 -5.43 -20.90 -18.17
N PHE A 633 -6.38 -21.76 -17.84
CA PHE A 633 -6.75 -22.13 -16.48
C PHE A 633 -7.19 -23.60 -16.46
N ASP A 634 -6.61 -24.42 -15.57
CA ASP A 634 -6.91 -25.85 -15.44
C ASP A 634 -6.83 -26.62 -16.78
N ASP A 635 -5.74 -26.38 -17.53
CA ASP A 635 -5.49 -26.89 -18.89
C ASP A 635 -6.54 -26.48 -19.95
N LYS A 636 -7.41 -25.51 -19.65
CA LYS A 636 -8.39 -24.93 -20.59
C LYS A 636 -7.92 -23.57 -21.05
N LYS A 637 -7.92 -23.33 -22.37
CA LYS A 637 -7.55 -22.02 -22.92
C LYS A 637 -8.69 -21.03 -22.74
N LEU A 638 -8.34 -19.77 -22.45
CA LEU A 638 -9.29 -18.68 -22.48
C LEU A 638 -9.42 -18.16 -23.92
N VAL A 639 -10.64 -18.15 -24.46
CA VAL A 639 -10.94 -17.78 -25.84
C VAL A 639 -11.89 -16.59 -25.86
N ASN A 640 -11.42 -15.47 -26.40
CA ASN A 640 -12.24 -14.28 -26.61
C ASN A 640 -13.19 -14.51 -27.80
N ILE A 641 -14.50 -14.50 -27.55
CA ILE A 641 -15.53 -14.73 -28.56
C ILE A 641 -15.79 -13.53 -29.47
N SER A 642 -15.06 -12.41 -29.32
CA SER A 642 -15.03 -11.30 -30.28
C SER A 642 -13.85 -11.40 -31.27
N LYS A 643 -12.96 -12.39 -31.08
CA LYS A 643 -11.81 -12.65 -31.97
C LYS A 643 -12.12 -13.74 -32.99
N GLU A 644 -11.36 -13.76 -34.08
CA GLU A 644 -11.43 -14.82 -35.07
C GLU A 644 -10.95 -16.17 -34.51
N GLY A 645 -11.35 -17.27 -35.16
CA GLY A 645 -10.86 -18.61 -34.83
C GLY A 645 -11.70 -19.38 -33.81
N LEU A 646 -12.89 -18.89 -33.45
CA LEU A 646 -13.84 -19.61 -32.60
C LEU A 646 -14.25 -20.95 -33.23
N LYS A 647 -14.04 -22.03 -32.49
CA LYS A 647 -14.37 -23.40 -32.91
C LYS A 647 -15.49 -23.96 -32.05
N LEU A 648 -16.71 -23.92 -32.58
CA LEU A 648 -17.84 -24.66 -32.02
C LEU A 648 -17.92 -26.04 -32.68
N GLY A 649 -18.30 -27.08 -31.93
CA GLY A 649 -18.35 -28.45 -32.43
C GLY A 649 -19.28 -28.60 -33.65
N GLN A 650 -18.72 -28.84 -34.84
CA GLN A 650 -19.53 -29.00 -36.06
C GLN A 650 -20.17 -30.39 -36.11
N LYS A 651 -21.51 -30.44 -36.06
CA LYS A 651 -22.29 -31.69 -36.16
C LYS A 651 -22.31 -32.31 -37.57
N ASP A 652 -22.15 -31.51 -38.63
CA ASP A 652 -22.22 -31.96 -40.04
C ASP A 652 -21.16 -31.27 -40.91
N LYS A 653 -20.02 -31.94 -41.10
CA LYS A 653 -18.85 -31.37 -41.81
C LYS A 653 -19.05 -31.28 -43.32
N GLU A 654 -19.91 -32.10 -43.92
CA GLU A 654 -20.12 -32.11 -45.36
C GLU A 654 -20.98 -30.93 -45.79
N LYS A 655 -22.11 -30.69 -45.12
CA LYS A 655 -22.95 -29.52 -45.40
C LYS A 655 -22.20 -28.21 -45.18
N ALA A 656 -21.30 -28.15 -44.18
CA ALA A 656 -20.48 -26.97 -43.95
C ALA A 656 -19.51 -26.69 -45.11
N LYS A 657 -18.99 -27.73 -45.78
CA LYS A 657 -18.13 -27.57 -46.97
C LYS A 657 -18.93 -27.08 -48.17
N GLU A 658 -20.09 -27.68 -48.43
CA GLU A 658 -20.98 -27.27 -49.53
C GLU A 658 -21.42 -25.82 -49.37
N LEU A 659 -21.83 -25.42 -48.17
CA LEU A 659 -22.24 -24.06 -47.87
C LEU A 659 -21.10 -23.07 -48.14
N LYS A 660 -19.89 -23.36 -47.65
CA LYS A 660 -18.69 -22.53 -47.92
C LYS A 660 -18.40 -22.40 -49.41
N GLN A 661 -18.57 -23.48 -50.18
CA GLN A 661 -18.32 -23.45 -51.62
C GLN A 661 -19.38 -22.60 -52.35
N SER A 662 -20.65 -22.69 -51.95
CA SER A 662 -21.73 -21.91 -52.55
C SER A 662 -21.62 -20.40 -52.30
N PHE A 663 -21.08 -19.98 -51.14
CA PHE A 663 -20.92 -18.57 -50.79
C PHE A 663 -19.59 -17.96 -51.25
N LYS A 664 -18.68 -18.75 -51.84
CA LYS A 664 -17.35 -18.28 -52.26
C LYS A 664 -17.39 -17.04 -53.18
N PRO A 665 -18.31 -16.90 -54.16
CA PRO A 665 -18.41 -15.69 -54.99
C PRO A 665 -18.75 -14.44 -54.17
N LEU A 666 -19.77 -14.50 -53.32
CA LEU A 666 -20.16 -13.39 -52.44
C LEU A 666 -19.01 -12.97 -51.51
N LEU A 667 -18.33 -13.93 -50.89
CA LEU A 667 -17.21 -13.64 -49.98
C LEU A 667 -16.05 -12.93 -50.69
N ALA A 668 -15.76 -13.29 -51.94
CA ALA A 668 -14.72 -12.64 -52.74
C ALA A 668 -15.13 -11.22 -53.14
N TRP A 669 -16.34 -11.06 -53.69
CA TRP A 669 -16.90 -9.75 -54.05
C TRP A 669 -16.90 -8.79 -52.87
N TRP A 670 -17.39 -9.24 -51.71
CA TRP A 670 -17.53 -8.35 -50.56
C TRP A 670 -16.17 -7.97 -49.96
N LYS A 671 -15.18 -8.86 -50.04
CA LYS A 671 -13.78 -8.54 -49.69
C LYS A 671 -13.23 -7.42 -50.58
N ASP A 672 -13.49 -7.48 -51.89
CA ASP A 672 -13.01 -6.47 -52.82
C ASP A 672 -13.70 -5.11 -52.59
N VAL A 673 -15.01 -5.11 -52.35
CA VAL A 673 -15.80 -3.90 -52.02
C VAL A 673 -15.31 -3.23 -50.72
N LEU A 674 -14.92 -4.02 -49.71
CA LEU A 674 -14.50 -3.54 -48.39
C LEU A 674 -12.98 -3.35 -48.26
N LYS A 675 -12.21 -3.52 -49.35
CA LYS A 675 -10.77 -3.28 -49.33
C LYS A 675 -10.39 -1.85 -48.90
N PRO A 676 -11.12 -0.77 -49.31
CA PRO A 676 -10.86 0.59 -48.83
C PRO A 676 -11.11 0.76 -47.32
N GLU A 677 -12.00 -0.04 -46.75
CA GLU A 677 -12.37 -0.02 -45.33
C GLU A 677 -11.36 -0.80 -44.43
N GLY A 678 -10.31 -1.35 -45.02
CA GLY A 678 -9.27 -2.10 -44.29
C GLY A 678 -9.67 -3.50 -43.82
N VAL A 679 -10.70 -4.11 -44.43
CA VAL A 679 -11.13 -5.49 -44.11
C VAL A 679 -10.18 -6.51 -44.73
N ASP A 680 -9.63 -7.42 -43.92
CA ASP A 680 -8.66 -8.41 -44.37
C ASP A 680 -9.31 -9.63 -45.03
N SER A 681 -10.44 -10.09 -44.47
CA SER A 681 -11.19 -11.22 -45.02
C SER A 681 -12.67 -11.18 -44.67
N VAL A 682 -13.47 -11.81 -45.54
CA VAL A 682 -14.89 -12.07 -45.33
C VAL A 682 -15.10 -13.59 -45.22
N LYS A 683 -15.74 -14.06 -44.15
CA LYS A 683 -15.88 -15.49 -43.81
C LYS A 683 -17.32 -15.81 -43.43
N ILE A 684 -17.70 -17.08 -43.56
CA ILE A 684 -18.94 -17.58 -42.94
C ILE A 684 -18.71 -17.70 -41.43
N SER A 685 -19.64 -17.16 -40.65
CA SER A 685 -19.58 -17.24 -39.20
C SER A 685 -19.93 -18.63 -38.66
N ASN A 686 -19.28 -19.00 -37.56
CA ASN A 686 -19.71 -20.11 -36.71
C ASN A 686 -20.50 -19.63 -35.47
N ARG A 687 -20.59 -18.32 -35.21
CA ARG A 687 -21.09 -17.74 -33.95
C ARG A 687 -22.44 -17.03 -34.06
N LEU A 688 -22.86 -16.69 -35.29
CA LEU A 688 -24.13 -16.03 -35.55
C LEU A 688 -25.29 -17.03 -35.64
N ALA A 689 -26.47 -16.58 -35.23
CA ALA A 689 -27.72 -17.28 -35.41
C ALA A 689 -28.77 -16.39 -36.11
N ASP A 690 -29.02 -15.19 -35.58
CA ASP A 690 -30.07 -14.28 -36.03
C ASP A 690 -29.50 -13.02 -36.67
N THR A 691 -28.35 -12.52 -36.20
CA THR A 691 -27.71 -11.34 -36.79
C THR A 691 -27.14 -11.62 -38.20
N PRO A 692 -27.24 -10.68 -39.17
CA PRO A 692 -26.75 -10.86 -40.54
C PRO A 692 -25.23 -10.97 -40.65
N ALA A 693 -24.48 -10.13 -39.93
CA ALA A 693 -23.03 -10.08 -39.99
C ALA A 693 -22.44 -9.45 -38.73
N VAL A 694 -21.18 -9.78 -38.40
CA VAL A 694 -20.37 -9.17 -37.34
C VAL A 694 -18.95 -8.93 -37.80
N VAL A 695 -18.26 -7.99 -37.18
CA VAL A 695 -16.84 -7.73 -37.41
C VAL A 695 -16.05 -8.28 -36.23
N VAL A 696 -15.12 -9.20 -36.52
CA VAL A 696 -14.19 -9.74 -35.52
C VAL A 696 -12.79 -9.20 -35.76
N THR A 697 -11.98 -9.23 -34.70
CA THR A 697 -10.55 -8.90 -34.79
C THR A 697 -9.73 -10.16 -35.04
N SER A 698 -8.61 -10.02 -35.75
CA SER A 698 -7.63 -11.10 -35.87
C SER A 698 -7.14 -11.60 -34.50
N THR A 699 -6.65 -12.84 -34.43
CA THR A 699 -6.29 -13.49 -33.14
C THR A 699 -5.31 -12.65 -32.30
N TYR A 700 -4.32 -12.02 -32.95
CA TYR A 700 -3.24 -11.29 -32.29
C TYR A 700 -3.48 -9.77 -32.15
N GLY A 701 -4.54 -9.24 -32.76
CA GLY A 701 -4.86 -7.82 -32.71
C GLY A 701 -5.58 -7.39 -31.43
N TRP A 702 -5.66 -6.07 -31.20
CA TRP A 702 -6.58 -5.52 -30.20
C TRP A 702 -8.02 -5.86 -30.51
N SER A 703 -8.80 -6.17 -29.47
CA SER A 703 -10.27 -6.24 -29.53
C SER A 703 -10.84 -4.84 -29.80
N ALA A 704 -12.12 -4.76 -30.16
CA ALA A 704 -12.81 -3.47 -30.30
C ALA A 704 -12.77 -2.64 -29.00
N ASN A 705 -12.96 -3.31 -27.85
CA ASN A 705 -12.91 -2.66 -26.55
C ASN A 705 -11.48 -2.21 -26.16
N MET A 706 -10.44 -2.99 -26.48
CA MET A 706 -9.05 -2.56 -26.28
C MET A 706 -8.68 -1.38 -27.18
N GLU A 707 -9.12 -1.38 -28.45
CA GLU A 707 -8.93 -0.23 -29.36
C GLU A 707 -9.54 1.05 -28.78
N ARG A 708 -10.75 0.95 -28.20
CA ARG A 708 -11.42 2.07 -27.52
C ARG A 708 -10.63 2.55 -26.29
N ILE A 709 -10.17 1.63 -25.43
CA ILE A 709 -9.35 1.97 -24.24
C ILE A 709 -8.07 2.70 -24.65
N MET A 710 -7.37 2.17 -25.65
CA MET A 710 -6.11 2.72 -26.13
C MET A 710 -6.28 4.10 -26.81
N ARG A 711 -7.36 4.30 -27.57
CA ARG A 711 -7.70 5.61 -28.15
C ARG A 711 -8.01 6.67 -27.09
N ALA A 712 -8.58 6.27 -25.96
CA ALA A 712 -8.87 7.19 -24.84
C ALA A 712 -7.61 7.55 -24.02
N GLN A 713 -6.52 6.79 -24.15
CA GLN A 713 -5.25 7.09 -23.48
C GLN A 713 -4.42 8.07 -24.32
N THR A 714 -4.21 9.27 -23.76
CA THR A 714 -3.57 10.42 -24.43
C THR A 714 -2.05 10.28 -24.65
N LEU A 715 -1.39 9.28 -24.05
CA LEU A 715 0.08 9.17 -23.96
C LEU A 715 0.71 8.09 -24.86
N THR A 716 -0.02 7.53 -25.83
CA THR A 716 0.50 6.44 -26.67
C THR A 716 0.89 6.92 -28.07
N ASP A 717 2.07 6.53 -28.55
CA ASP A 717 2.55 6.81 -29.91
C ASP A 717 1.62 6.21 -30.99
N ASN A 718 1.07 7.07 -31.85
CA ASN A 718 0.15 6.73 -32.94
C ASN A 718 0.72 5.65 -33.89
N SER A 719 2.06 5.57 -34.04
CA SER A 719 2.70 4.58 -34.91
C SER A 719 2.56 3.15 -34.38
N ARG A 720 2.72 2.95 -33.07
CA ARG A 720 2.53 1.64 -32.41
C ARG A 720 1.07 1.24 -32.38
N GLN A 721 0.15 2.20 -32.25
CA GLN A 721 -1.29 1.93 -32.30
C GLN A 721 -1.70 1.31 -33.64
N ASN A 722 -1.20 1.83 -34.77
CA ASN A 722 -1.54 1.32 -36.10
C ASN A 722 -1.05 -0.11 -36.36
N TYR A 723 0.08 -0.52 -35.78
CA TYR A 723 0.57 -1.90 -35.87
C TYR A 723 -0.24 -2.88 -35.00
N MET A 724 -0.69 -2.42 -33.83
CA MET A 724 -1.45 -3.23 -32.88
C MET A 724 -2.96 -3.26 -33.18
N ARG A 725 -3.45 -2.33 -34.02
CA ARG A 725 -4.81 -2.33 -34.55
C ARG A 725 -4.99 -3.60 -35.37
N GLY A 726 -5.74 -4.55 -34.78
CA GLY A 726 -5.98 -5.84 -35.39
C GLY A 726 -6.63 -5.72 -36.76
N LYS A 727 -6.25 -6.60 -37.67
CA LYS A 727 -6.97 -6.72 -38.93
C LYS A 727 -8.42 -7.11 -38.68
N ARG A 728 -9.34 -6.43 -39.36
CA ARG A 728 -10.79 -6.67 -39.26
C ARG A 728 -11.20 -7.80 -40.19
N VAL A 729 -12.08 -8.66 -39.71
CA VAL A 729 -12.65 -9.79 -40.46
C VAL A 729 -14.16 -9.70 -40.37
N LEU A 730 -14.84 -9.66 -41.51
CA LEU A 730 -16.30 -9.68 -41.57
C LEU A 730 -16.77 -11.14 -41.56
N GLU A 731 -17.54 -11.53 -40.54
CA GLU A 731 -18.21 -12.82 -40.50
C GLU A 731 -19.69 -12.67 -40.83
N ILE A 732 -20.20 -13.47 -41.78
CA ILE A 732 -21.60 -13.40 -42.24
C ILE A 732 -22.42 -14.61 -41.82
N ASN A 733 -23.73 -14.42 -41.66
CA ASN A 733 -24.71 -15.47 -41.40
C ASN A 733 -25.38 -15.91 -42.72
N PRO A 734 -25.01 -17.07 -43.29
CA PRO A 734 -25.53 -17.53 -44.57
C PRO A 734 -27.02 -17.91 -44.53
N ARG A 735 -27.62 -18.03 -43.33
CA ARG A 735 -29.05 -18.34 -43.16
C ARG A 735 -29.92 -17.09 -43.21
N HIS A 736 -29.34 -15.92 -42.97
CA HIS A 736 -30.08 -14.67 -42.81
C HIS A 736 -30.69 -14.19 -44.15
N PRO A 737 -31.95 -13.73 -44.18
CA PRO A 737 -32.60 -13.27 -45.42
C PRO A 737 -31.83 -12.17 -46.15
N ILE A 738 -31.33 -11.15 -45.43
CA ILE A 738 -30.55 -10.05 -46.03
C ILE A 738 -29.31 -10.59 -46.77
N ILE A 739 -28.63 -11.57 -46.19
CA ILE A 739 -27.40 -12.14 -46.77
C ILE A 739 -27.71 -12.98 -48.02
N LYS A 740 -28.85 -13.68 -48.03
CA LYS A 740 -29.32 -14.44 -49.21
C LYS A 740 -29.74 -13.51 -50.34
N GLU A 741 -30.45 -12.44 -50.03
CA GLU A 741 -30.88 -11.46 -51.02
C GLU A 741 -29.68 -10.71 -51.63
N LEU A 742 -28.74 -10.29 -50.78
CA LEU A 742 -27.49 -9.69 -51.24
C LEU A 742 -26.71 -10.63 -52.16
N ARG A 743 -26.66 -11.93 -51.83
CA ARG A 743 -26.05 -12.92 -52.72
C ARG A 743 -26.72 -12.98 -54.08
N GLY A 744 -28.05 -13.00 -54.13
CA GLY A 744 -28.81 -13.00 -55.38
C GLY A 744 -28.47 -11.78 -56.24
N LYS A 745 -28.46 -10.59 -55.65
CA LYS A 745 -28.09 -9.35 -56.35
C LYS A 745 -26.65 -9.37 -56.87
N VAL A 746 -25.72 -9.91 -56.10
CA VAL A 746 -24.30 -10.02 -56.52
C VAL A 746 -24.13 -11.04 -57.64
N ASP A 747 -24.90 -12.13 -57.63
CA ASP A 747 -24.87 -13.15 -58.70
C ASP A 747 -25.45 -12.59 -60.02
N GLU A 748 -26.38 -11.63 -59.97
CA GLU A 748 -26.99 -10.98 -61.15
C GLU A 748 -26.24 -9.73 -61.65
N GLN A 749 -25.88 -8.81 -60.74
CA GLN A 749 -25.35 -7.47 -61.04
C GLN A 749 -24.25 -7.06 -60.03
N PRO A 750 -23.05 -7.67 -60.07
CA PRO A 750 -21.99 -7.43 -59.10
C PRO A 750 -21.42 -6.00 -59.11
N GLU A 751 -21.56 -5.29 -60.24
CA GLU A 751 -21.05 -3.92 -60.40
C GLU A 751 -22.06 -2.82 -60.07
N ASP A 752 -23.30 -3.18 -59.68
CA ASP A 752 -24.33 -2.22 -59.30
C ASP A 752 -23.92 -1.40 -58.06
N GLU A 753 -23.92 -0.08 -58.20
CA GLU A 753 -23.50 0.84 -57.12
C GLU A 753 -24.43 0.78 -55.91
N SER A 754 -25.73 0.54 -56.11
CA SER A 754 -26.69 0.35 -55.01
C SER A 754 -26.39 -0.91 -54.21
N THR A 755 -26.01 -2.00 -54.88
CA THR A 755 -25.60 -3.26 -54.26
C THR A 755 -24.29 -3.11 -53.49
N LYS A 756 -23.29 -2.41 -54.04
CA LYS A 756 -22.05 -2.07 -53.33
C LYS A 756 -22.31 -1.19 -52.12
N ALA A 757 -23.16 -0.17 -52.23
CA ALA A 757 -23.54 0.71 -51.12
C ALA A 757 -24.26 -0.06 -50.01
N THR A 758 -25.16 -0.97 -50.37
CA THR A 758 -25.84 -1.87 -49.41
C THR A 758 -24.84 -2.76 -48.67
N GLY A 759 -23.88 -3.35 -49.39
CA GLY A 759 -22.81 -4.15 -48.80
C GLY A 759 -21.93 -3.37 -47.82
N LYS A 760 -21.60 -2.11 -48.13
CA LYS A 760 -20.87 -1.20 -47.23
C LYS A 760 -21.69 -0.82 -46.01
N LEU A 761 -22.98 -0.52 -46.18
CA LEU A 761 -23.87 -0.20 -45.08
C LEU A 761 -23.97 -1.35 -44.08
N ILE A 762 -24.21 -2.58 -44.56
CA ILE A 762 -24.28 -3.77 -43.70
C ILE A 762 -22.97 -3.93 -42.92
N TYR A 763 -21.82 -3.71 -43.54
CA TYR A 763 -20.52 -3.73 -42.87
C TYR A 763 -20.42 -2.65 -41.79
N LYS A 764 -20.75 -1.38 -42.09
CA LYS A 764 -20.69 -0.28 -41.11
C LYS A 764 -21.66 -0.51 -39.93
N THR A 765 -22.85 -1.05 -40.18
CA THR A 765 -23.78 -1.46 -39.12
C THR A 765 -23.19 -2.59 -38.27
N ALA A 766 -22.63 -3.63 -38.90
CA ALA A 766 -21.98 -4.73 -38.18
C ALA A 766 -20.75 -4.26 -37.38
N LEU A 767 -20.03 -3.24 -37.86
CA LEU A 767 -18.88 -2.63 -37.21
C LEU A 767 -19.28 -1.97 -35.87
N ILE A 768 -20.36 -1.19 -35.89
CA ILE A 768 -20.93 -0.56 -34.68
C ILE A 768 -21.43 -1.62 -33.71
N ASP A 769 -22.20 -2.60 -34.20
CA ASP A 769 -22.77 -3.67 -33.36
C ASP A 769 -21.69 -4.57 -32.72
N SER A 770 -20.51 -4.62 -33.35
CA SER A 770 -19.32 -5.30 -32.82
C SER A 770 -18.49 -4.44 -31.85
N GLY A 771 -18.92 -3.21 -31.56
CA GLY A 771 -18.29 -2.30 -30.59
C GLY A 771 -17.14 -1.45 -31.14
N PHE A 772 -16.93 -1.40 -32.46
CA PHE A 772 -15.93 -0.54 -33.06
C PHE A 772 -16.45 0.87 -33.30
N LEU A 773 -15.53 1.83 -33.33
CA LEU A 773 -15.81 3.19 -33.74
C LEU A 773 -15.85 3.29 -35.27
N VAL A 774 -16.83 4.03 -35.79
CA VAL A 774 -16.88 4.43 -37.19
C VAL A 774 -15.92 5.60 -37.37
N ASP A 775 -14.99 5.49 -38.31
CA ASP A 775 -13.96 6.52 -38.52
C ASP A 775 -14.57 7.80 -39.15
N ASP A 776 -15.58 7.69 -40.03
CA ASP A 776 -16.36 8.82 -40.58
C ASP A 776 -17.86 8.68 -40.26
N SER A 777 -18.31 9.34 -39.20
CA SER A 777 -19.71 9.34 -38.76
C SER A 777 -20.62 10.11 -39.71
N LYS A 778 -20.11 11.13 -40.41
CA LYS A 778 -20.89 11.98 -41.32
C LYS A 778 -21.23 11.23 -42.61
N GLU A 779 -20.27 10.50 -43.16
CA GLU A 779 -20.49 9.65 -44.33
C GLU A 779 -21.52 8.56 -44.02
N PHE A 780 -21.41 7.92 -42.85
CA PHE A 780 -22.38 6.89 -42.43
C PHE A 780 -23.79 7.47 -42.24
N ALA A 781 -23.93 8.62 -41.58
CA ALA A 781 -25.22 9.32 -41.47
C ALA A 781 -25.79 9.69 -42.84
N SER A 782 -24.95 10.19 -43.75
CA SER A 782 -25.37 10.55 -45.11
C SER A 782 -25.91 9.34 -45.88
N GLN A 783 -25.29 8.17 -45.73
CA GLN A 783 -25.77 6.92 -46.33
C GLN A 783 -27.13 6.51 -45.76
N ILE A 784 -27.33 6.62 -44.45
CA ILE A 784 -28.64 6.37 -43.81
C ILE A 784 -29.70 7.34 -44.36
N TYR A 785 -29.39 8.63 -44.43
CA TYR A 785 -30.32 9.62 -44.98
C TYR A 785 -30.65 9.37 -46.44
N SER A 786 -29.68 8.92 -47.25
CA SER A 786 -29.94 8.52 -48.64
C SER A 786 -30.96 7.38 -48.72
N ILE A 787 -30.87 6.39 -47.84
CA ILE A 787 -31.80 5.25 -47.80
C ILE A 787 -33.18 5.69 -47.30
N ILE A 788 -33.24 6.59 -46.33
CA ILE A 788 -34.50 7.18 -45.85
C ILE A 788 -35.16 7.97 -46.98
N LYS A 789 -34.42 8.81 -47.71
CA LYS A 789 -34.92 9.53 -48.89
C LYS A 789 -35.49 8.57 -49.93
N SER A 790 -34.75 7.50 -50.27
CA SER A 790 -35.22 6.50 -51.23
C SER A 790 -36.48 5.77 -50.74
N ASN A 791 -36.57 5.38 -49.47
CA ASN A 791 -37.76 4.73 -48.91
C ASN A 791 -38.98 5.66 -48.86
N LEU A 792 -38.76 6.96 -48.61
CA LEU A 792 -39.80 7.98 -48.63
C LEU A 792 -40.12 8.47 -50.06
N ASN A 793 -39.48 7.90 -51.10
CA ASN A 793 -39.59 8.33 -52.50
C ASN A 793 -39.26 9.82 -52.72
N ILE A 794 -38.36 10.38 -51.91
CA ILE A 794 -37.87 11.76 -52.05
C ILE A 794 -36.82 11.75 -53.17
N SER A 795 -36.98 12.66 -54.14
CA SER A 795 -36.02 12.83 -55.23
C SER A 795 -34.62 13.13 -54.69
N PRO A 796 -33.53 12.56 -55.25
CA PRO A 796 -32.17 12.95 -54.92
C PRO A 796 -31.92 14.46 -55.05
N ASP A 797 -32.66 15.11 -55.97
CA ASP A 797 -32.58 16.54 -56.29
C ASP A 797 -33.64 17.38 -55.57
N ALA A 798 -34.34 16.83 -54.56
CA ALA A 798 -35.30 17.58 -53.78
C ALA A 798 -34.60 18.78 -53.11
N GLN A 799 -34.99 19.99 -53.51
CA GLN A 799 -34.45 21.22 -52.98
C GLN A 799 -34.93 21.44 -51.54
N PHE A 800 -34.08 22.03 -50.72
CA PHE A 800 -34.52 22.55 -49.43
C PHE A 800 -35.56 23.65 -49.68
N ASP A 801 -36.62 23.67 -48.89
CA ASP A 801 -37.48 24.85 -48.84
C ASP A 801 -36.62 26.06 -48.45
N GLU A 802 -36.93 27.25 -48.98
CA GLU A 802 -36.17 28.47 -48.67
C GLU A 802 -36.08 28.65 -47.15
N GLU A 803 -34.86 28.93 -46.66
CA GLU A 803 -34.60 29.11 -45.23
C GLU A 803 -35.38 30.34 -44.75
N ILE A 804 -36.53 30.12 -44.13
CA ILE A 804 -37.30 31.20 -43.52
C ILE A 804 -36.54 31.62 -42.26
N GLU A 805 -35.86 32.77 -42.30
CA GLU A 805 -35.31 33.46 -41.11
C GLU A 805 -36.47 33.93 -40.20
N THR A 806 -37.19 33.01 -39.58
CA THR A 806 -38.06 33.31 -38.44
C THR A 806 -37.34 32.90 -37.18
N VAL A 807 -36.92 33.90 -36.40
CA VAL A 807 -36.57 33.72 -34.99
C VAL A 807 -37.77 33.05 -34.33
N ILE A 808 -37.61 31.79 -33.90
CA ILE A 808 -38.58 31.13 -33.05
C ILE A 808 -38.44 31.80 -31.68
N GLU A 809 -39.21 32.86 -31.42
CA GLU A 809 -39.45 33.34 -30.07
C GLU A 809 -40.40 32.35 -29.40
N ASP A 810 -39.87 31.52 -28.49
CA ASP A 810 -40.69 30.72 -27.57
C ASP A 810 -41.46 31.66 -26.63
N LYS A 811 -42.63 32.13 -27.07
CA LYS A 811 -43.61 32.76 -26.19
C LYS A 811 -44.49 31.66 -25.61
N GLU A 812 -44.14 31.21 -24.41
CA GLU A 812 -45.12 30.68 -23.46
C GLU A 812 -46.13 31.79 -23.16
N SER A 813 -47.28 31.77 -23.83
CA SER A 813 -48.45 32.54 -23.43
C SER A 813 -49.39 31.62 -22.65
N VAL A 814 -49.35 31.78 -21.33
CA VAL A 814 -50.43 31.44 -20.42
C VAL A 814 -51.67 32.21 -20.88
N GLU A 815 -52.70 31.50 -21.37
CA GLU A 815 -54.03 32.09 -21.56
C GLU A 815 -54.80 32.00 -20.24
N GLU A 816 -54.81 33.11 -19.50
CA GLU A 816 -55.91 33.45 -18.61
C GLU A 816 -57.06 34.02 -19.46
N ASN A 817 -58.22 33.39 -19.39
CA ASN A 817 -59.50 34.05 -19.64
C ASN A 817 -60.39 33.83 -18.41
N GLU A 818 -60.64 34.95 -17.72
CA GLU A 818 -61.69 35.10 -16.72
C GLU A 818 -63.10 35.06 -17.36
N ASP A 819 -64.09 34.89 -16.48
CA ASP A 819 -65.54 35.04 -16.63
C ASP A 819 -66.40 33.82 -17.05
N ALA A 820 -66.72 32.98 -16.05
CA ALA A 820 -68.10 32.68 -15.64
C ALA A 820 -68.18 31.92 -14.28
N GLU A 821 -68.59 32.61 -13.21
CA GLU A 821 -69.05 32.06 -11.92
C GLU A 821 -70.54 31.60 -11.96
N PRO A 822 -71.14 30.98 -10.91
CA PRO A 822 -70.59 30.20 -9.78
C PRO A 822 -71.39 28.90 -9.48
N GLY A 823 -70.85 28.03 -8.61
CA GLY A 823 -71.58 26.86 -8.11
C GLY A 823 -70.88 26.02 -7.02
N SER A 824 -70.71 26.62 -5.84
CA SER A 824 -70.84 26.03 -4.48
C SER A 824 -70.11 24.73 -4.05
N GLU A 825 -69.48 24.86 -2.87
CA GLU A 825 -69.24 23.87 -1.79
C GLU A 825 -67.94 23.05 -1.77
N GLY A 826 -67.13 23.26 -0.71
CA GLY A 826 -66.67 22.13 0.12
C GLY A 826 -65.19 22.03 0.53
N SER A 827 -64.81 22.79 1.57
CA SER A 827 -63.83 22.48 2.64
C SER A 827 -62.36 22.10 2.36
N GLU A 828 -61.50 23.05 2.76
CA GLU A 828 -60.22 22.97 3.50
C GLU A 828 -59.75 21.61 4.07
N GLY A 829 -58.42 21.41 4.07
CA GLY A 829 -57.74 20.74 5.19
C GLY A 829 -56.34 20.17 4.94
N SER A 830 -55.31 20.93 5.34
CA SER A 830 -53.97 20.52 5.84
C SER A 830 -52.82 20.17 4.88
N GLU A 831 -51.98 21.18 4.62
CA GLU A 831 -50.51 21.14 4.78
C GLU A 831 -50.17 21.21 6.32
N PRO A 832 -48.93 21.00 6.85
CA PRO A 832 -47.68 21.48 6.25
C PRO A 832 -46.32 20.80 6.63
N ASP A 833 -45.25 21.41 6.08
CA ASP A 833 -43.94 21.73 6.69
C ASP A 833 -42.83 20.65 6.83
N SER A 834 -41.53 20.93 6.61
CA SER A 834 -40.74 22.15 6.34
C SER A 834 -39.31 21.75 5.85
N PRO A 835 -38.24 22.58 5.84
CA PRO A 835 -38.09 24.03 5.63
C PRO A 835 -36.97 24.38 4.61
N PHE A 836 -36.91 25.69 4.31
CA PHE A 836 -35.99 26.41 3.44
C PHE A 836 -34.56 26.65 3.97
N GLY A 837 -33.66 26.96 3.02
CA GLY A 837 -32.75 28.13 3.06
C GLY A 837 -31.27 27.82 3.33
N GLU A 838 -30.28 28.52 2.78
CA GLU A 838 -30.18 29.55 1.73
C GLU A 838 -28.66 29.77 1.47
N ASP A 839 -28.34 30.27 0.26
CA ASP A 839 -27.15 31.04 -0.14
C ASP A 839 -25.70 30.49 -0.22
N GLY A 840 -25.21 30.44 -1.48
CA GLY A 840 -24.31 31.50 -1.98
C GLY A 840 -22.83 31.17 -2.22
N LEU A 841 -22.39 31.04 -3.49
CA LEU A 841 -20.98 31.20 -3.92
C LEU A 841 -20.87 31.95 -5.27
N PRO A 842 -19.80 32.78 -5.50
CA PRO A 842 -19.77 33.79 -6.57
C PRO A 842 -18.91 33.46 -7.83
N ARG A 843 -19.10 34.37 -8.81
CA ARG A 843 -18.64 34.58 -10.21
C ARG A 843 -17.14 34.45 -10.57
N GLY A 844 -16.87 34.24 -11.89
CA GLY A 844 -15.61 34.67 -12.54
C GLY A 844 -15.37 34.32 -14.04
N GLN A 845 -16.02 35.05 -14.96
CA GLN A 845 -15.66 35.48 -16.35
C GLN A 845 -14.92 34.58 -17.39
N SER A 846 -15.54 34.52 -18.58
CA SER A 846 -14.98 34.10 -19.87
C SER A 846 -14.45 35.28 -20.71
N MET A 847 -13.43 35.04 -21.53
CA MET A 847 -13.10 35.85 -22.71
C MET A 847 -12.73 34.91 -23.87
N GLY A 848 -13.47 34.99 -24.97
CA GLY A 848 -13.18 34.29 -26.21
C GLY A 848 -12.20 35.06 -27.09
N SER A 849 -11.56 34.37 -28.05
CA SER A 849 -11.01 35.02 -29.23
C SER A 849 -10.99 34.08 -30.43
N THR A 850 -11.48 34.64 -31.53
CA THR A 850 -11.59 34.14 -32.90
C THR A 850 -10.22 34.13 -33.56
N LEU A 851 -9.88 33.10 -34.34
CA LEU A 851 -8.76 33.18 -35.29
C LEU A 851 -9.15 32.71 -36.69
N ARG A 852 -8.73 33.55 -37.63
CA ARG A 852 -9.01 33.61 -39.06
C ARG A 852 -7.86 32.94 -39.81
N SER A 853 -8.22 32.22 -40.87
CA SER A 853 -7.33 31.61 -41.86
C SER A 853 -6.58 32.63 -42.71
N GLU A 854 -5.27 32.47 -42.91
CA GLU A 854 -4.56 32.93 -44.12
C GLU A 854 -3.47 31.94 -44.53
N ASN A 855 -3.35 31.77 -45.85
CA ASN A 855 -2.43 30.92 -46.58
C ASN A 855 -1.00 31.46 -46.56
N TYR A 856 -0.01 30.55 -46.58
CA TYR A 856 1.28 30.82 -47.24
C TYR A 856 1.94 29.51 -47.70
N GLU A 857 2.32 29.46 -48.98
CA GLU A 857 3.11 28.39 -49.61
C GLU A 857 4.61 28.52 -49.28
N PRO A 858 5.42 27.47 -49.47
CA PRO A 858 6.83 27.44 -49.10
C PRO A 858 7.75 27.79 -50.27
N ASP A 859 8.88 28.45 -49.98
CA ASP A 859 10.04 28.53 -50.86
C ASP A 859 11.30 28.10 -50.09
N ASP A 860 12.18 27.44 -50.84
CA ASP A 860 13.43 26.75 -50.50
C ASP A 860 14.49 27.61 -49.78
N GLU A 861 15.32 26.98 -48.92
CA GLU A 861 16.77 26.81 -49.17
C GLU A 861 17.52 26.17 -47.97
N ASP A 862 18.56 25.45 -48.37
CA ASP A 862 19.60 24.66 -47.67
C ASP A 862 20.19 25.15 -46.33
N GLU A 863 20.52 24.19 -45.45
CA GLU A 863 21.87 23.94 -44.85
C GLU A 863 21.73 22.88 -43.73
N LYS A 864 22.18 21.63 -43.95
CA LYS A 864 23.45 21.07 -43.43
C LYS A 864 23.85 21.58 -42.03
N ASP A 865 23.79 20.71 -41.03
CA ASP A 865 25.01 20.16 -40.43
C ASP A 865 24.74 19.03 -39.41
N GLU A 866 25.73 18.14 -39.35
CA GLU A 866 25.83 16.88 -38.63
C GLU A 866 26.01 17.06 -37.10
N LEU A 867 25.36 16.20 -36.31
CA LEU A 867 25.98 15.24 -35.37
C LEU A 867 24.93 14.40 -34.61
#